data_AF-A0A8B8AD30-F1
#
_entry.id   AF-A0A8B8AD30-F1
#
_cell.length_a   1.000
_cell.length_b   1.000
_cell.length_c   1.000
_cell.angle_alpha   90.00
_cell.angle_beta   90.00
_cell.angle_gamma   90.00
#
_symmetry.space_group_name_H-M   'P 1'
#
loop_
_entity.id
_entity.type
_entity.pdbx_description
1 polymer ?
#
loop_
_entity_poly.entity_id
_entity_poly.type
_entity_poly.pdbx_seq_one_letter_code
_entity_poly.pdbx_strand_id
1 'polypeptide(L)'
;MERDSLPSLGEADIISISSESSTDSLPREDFRPVLISSSESTPASPPESPSFRNLSDSSSDIFDFKRSSEQTDTHDILYYNGDRDMPIYSLEEKGFSVKQAVSMIVKTTDHIVSKVPYSCKETAVFVIDTSKLKHVDDIRSHELGAMKNERVQKDYVSITDDMTIIKTLRKNPSVPRHGIYMLKRSYFSLKNDSSFKRRIYELFDWKGKQHKIVILQFVYHGNLPPPKPKPHGNSKTGGIYVRTSKSTREKILTNADLKPKEAFDGAFDSAGGLDAESMCFIPRNMKQVYNTTQTKTSLVKASKEKDDLFSIIEKCKAQQSLTNPFIRSIQAAPEPMCVCVTDRQLTEMEKFLINPSEASVLGIDPTFNLGKFLVTVSTYKHLQLQHKRTGNSPTMIGPILIHQRKLPSSYSYLASTCTSLRPALREILFIGTDDEKAIYNGVSTFFPGSKNIQCFRHMRNNISRKLKSLGVSDNATSEFIRDIFGAKRPSPRSVEYGLVDATSEDEFDTELRHYEIIWNEREIEDRKTDSPLFYKWFAKEKLAVFKKHLLLPLRISAGLGFAEYTTNANESVNKKLKEKVNYKESQLGDFCESMYSMIEAQNKDVEKAIIGAGPFELRPEYKEYEICPTDWFKLSSSTRHDQVKAFLNAPLKPSRPTLGEASTSASQCSVSSKRHSISIDLRDTSLPEHVFTDVWEKAADILGTDSNIVQAPGEDTSAMLVISKSGKMPHYVQIFKSGKLHCPCEGYKGKTMCSHTIAVAEKRGVLDKYLTWYEKSGRLNIAALAKQGMPKNPQRKPGSKGRASKRKSTSRIEIGTEAVKRRHTYENECTAENDMESNYFLKFVTGTKIRVCYGCAKAIRVPPYVPAPPYDVVICRKEYRSYLQDGVPKLTLTPQNVHYHLRETCLKLKNPEFDKDTVIVCPPDVKERFQDVHRKYLSCFNVKY
;
A
#
# COMPACT_ATOMS: atom_id res chain seq x y z
N MET A 1 -60.80 -3.98 39.38
CA MET A 1 -60.24 -2.86 40.16
C MET A 1 -59.08 -2.32 39.33
N GLU A 2 -59.41 -1.52 38.30
CA GLU A 2 -59.58 -0.06 38.36
C GLU A 2 -58.21 0.63 38.44
N ARG A 3 -57.71 1.23 37.36
CA ARG A 3 -58.06 2.51 36.71
C ARG A 3 -57.63 3.76 37.50
N ASP A 4 -56.81 4.55 36.81
CA ASP A 4 -56.71 6.02 36.82
C ASP A 4 -56.47 6.76 38.14
N SER A 5 -55.33 7.47 38.26
CA SER A 5 -55.28 8.96 38.32
C SER A 5 -53.90 9.53 38.74
N LEU A 6 -53.61 10.74 38.24
CA LEU A 6 -52.52 11.68 38.61
C LEU A 6 -52.91 12.46 39.92
N PRO A 7 -52.22 13.52 40.46
CA PRO A 7 -51.09 14.33 39.91
C PRO A 7 -50.02 14.94 40.89
N SER A 8 -49.09 15.72 40.29
CA SER A 8 -48.52 17.04 40.69
C SER A 8 -47.47 17.29 41.79
N LEU A 9 -46.62 18.31 41.47
CA LEU A 9 -45.70 19.20 42.23
C LEU A 9 -44.21 18.93 41.91
N GLY A 10 -43.32 19.87 41.56
CA GLY A 10 -43.37 21.32 41.23
C GLY A 10 -42.14 21.68 40.36
N GLU A 11 -41.71 22.92 40.09
CA GLU A 11 -42.26 24.29 40.27
C GLU A 11 -41.33 25.33 39.55
N ALA A 12 -41.92 26.44 39.07
CA ALA A 12 -41.38 27.83 38.97
C ALA A 12 -40.06 28.17 38.20
N ASP A 13 -39.91 29.28 37.44
CA ASP A 13 -40.84 30.37 37.03
C ASP A 13 -40.19 31.25 35.90
N ILE A 14 -40.93 31.66 34.84
CA ILE A 14 -41.43 33.05 34.52
C ILE A 14 -40.45 33.98 33.75
N ILE A 15 -40.79 34.84 32.77
CA ILE A 15 -41.98 35.15 31.90
C ILE A 15 -41.41 35.83 30.60
N SER A 16 -41.81 35.58 29.34
CA SER A 16 -43.10 35.79 28.61
C SER A 16 -43.37 37.27 28.22
N ILE A 17 -44.07 37.69 27.13
CA ILE A 17 -44.68 37.04 25.94
C ILE A 17 -45.12 38.10 24.88
N SER A 18 -45.10 37.76 23.57
CA SER A 18 -45.92 38.26 22.39
C SER A 18 -46.11 39.78 22.13
N SER A 19 -46.72 40.29 21.02
CA SER A 19 -47.63 39.70 20.02
C SER A 19 -47.66 40.38 18.61
N GLU A 20 -48.02 39.56 17.60
CA GLU A 20 -48.94 39.77 16.45
C GLU A 20 -48.93 40.98 15.47
N SER A 21 -48.89 40.64 14.16
CA SER A 21 -49.62 41.26 13.01
C SER A 21 -49.25 42.70 12.59
N SER A 22 -49.55 43.27 11.40
CA SER A 22 -50.20 42.79 10.16
C SER A 22 -49.82 43.68 8.93
N THR A 23 -49.97 43.12 7.73
CA THR A 23 -50.14 43.69 6.36
C THR A 23 -50.10 45.21 6.05
N ASP A 24 -49.37 45.52 4.95
CA ASP A 24 -49.81 46.20 3.70
C ASP A 24 -49.30 47.60 3.25
N SER A 25 -49.17 47.71 1.91
CA SER A 25 -49.24 48.90 1.03
C SER A 25 -48.07 49.91 0.85
N LEU A 26 -47.89 50.29 -0.43
CA LEU A 26 -46.98 51.28 -1.07
C LEU A 26 -47.64 52.69 -1.09
N PRO A 27 -46.95 53.86 -1.29
CA PRO A 27 -46.45 54.27 -2.62
C PRO A 27 -45.24 55.26 -2.77
N ARG A 28 -44.79 55.30 -4.04
CA ARG A 28 -43.99 56.23 -4.90
C ARG A 28 -43.64 57.69 -4.53
N GLU A 29 -42.58 58.15 -5.26
CA GLU A 29 -42.32 59.50 -5.84
C GLU A 29 -41.94 60.67 -4.88
N ASP A 30 -41.20 61.73 -5.27
CA ASP A 30 -40.14 61.96 -6.28
C ASP A 30 -39.41 63.30 -5.93
N PHE A 31 -38.43 63.74 -6.74
CA PHE A 31 -37.88 65.12 -6.90
C PHE A 31 -36.41 65.49 -6.53
N ARG A 32 -35.85 66.29 -7.45
CA ARG A 32 -34.52 66.96 -7.56
C ARG A 32 -34.53 68.35 -6.85
N PRO A 33 -33.55 69.29 -7.00
CA PRO A 33 -32.25 69.33 -7.73
C PRO A 33 -31.04 69.79 -6.86
N VAL A 34 -29.81 70.03 -7.35
CA VAL A 34 -29.29 71.25 -8.04
C VAL A 34 -27.92 70.98 -8.70
N LEU A 35 -27.61 71.74 -9.77
CA LEU A 35 -26.39 71.71 -10.61
C LEU A 35 -25.54 73.01 -10.43
N ILE A 36 -24.51 73.24 -11.28
CA ILE A 36 -23.63 74.45 -11.43
C ILE A 36 -22.28 74.32 -10.66
N SER A 37 -21.07 74.60 -11.18
CA SER A 37 -20.46 74.96 -12.50
C SER A 37 -18.92 74.77 -12.38
N SER A 38 -18.13 74.12 -13.25
CA SER A 38 -17.68 74.44 -14.63
C SER A 38 -16.75 75.67 -14.82
N SER A 39 -15.47 75.43 -15.18
CA SER A 39 -14.60 76.17 -16.14
C SER A 39 -13.20 75.49 -16.16
N GLU A 40 -12.71 74.91 -17.27
CA GLU A 40 -11.95 75.54 -18.37
C GLU A 40 -10.55 76.04 -17.94
N SER A 41 -9.41 75.71 -18.59
CA SER A 41 -9.17 75.61 -20.04
C SER A 41 -7.86 74.86 -20.41
N THR A 42 -7.75 74.44 -21.68
CA THR A 42 -6.52 74.06 -22.42
C THR A 42 -6.15 75.21 -23.40
N PRO A 43 -5.11 75.20 -24.30
CA PRO A 43 -4.17 74.13 -24.70
C PRO A 43 -2.68 74.55 -24.92
N ALA A 44 -1.79 73.60 -25.29
CA ALA A 44 -0.77 73.75 -26.35
C ALA A 44 0.15 72.51 -26.52
N SER A 45 0.70 72.32 -27.72
CA SER A 45 1.76 71.38 -28.13
C SER A 45 2.41 71.94 -29.41
N PRO A 46 3.39 71.33 -30.13
CA PRO A 46 4.32 70.24 -29.79
C PRO A 46 5.81 70.70 -30.03
N PRO A 47 6.66 70.04 -30.84
CA PRO A 47 7.66 69.02 -30.46
C PRO A 47 9.13 69.48 -30.66
N GLU A 48 10.12 68.64 -30.33
CA GLU A 48 11.23 68.29 -31.25
C GLU A 48 12.21 67.22 -30.70
N SER A 49 12.97 66.62 -31.63
CA SER A 49 14.11 65.70 -31.43
C SER A 49 15.07 65.97 -32.60
N PRO A 50 16.42 65.87 -32.48
CA PRO A 50 17.06 64.53 -32.45
C PRO A 50 18.51 64.45 -31.89
N SER A 51 19.11 63.26 -32.06
CA SER A 51 20.49 63.00 -32.52
C SER A 51 21.53 62.36 -31.57
N PHE A 52 22.41 61.58 -32.20
CA PHE A 52 23.50 60.76 -31.64
C PHE A 52 24.79 61.57 -31.43
N ARG A 53 25.66 61.12 -30.50
CA ARG A 53 27.11 60.91 -30.77
C ARG A 53 27.81 60.00 -29.76
N ASN A 54 28.98 59.50 -30.17
CA ASN A 54 29.79 58.45 -29.53
C ASN A 54 30.84 59.01 -28.54
N LEU A 55 31.69 58.08 -28.05
CA LEU A 55 32.96 58.27 -27.32
C LEU A 55 32.77 58.45 -25.80
N SER A 56 33.64 57.98 -24.91
CA SER A 56 34.60 56.85 -24.82
C SER A 56 35.33 57.06 -23.48
N ASP A 57 36.04 56.03 -23.04
CA ASP A 57 37.04 56.06 -21.96
C ASP A 57 36.62 56.20 -20.48
N SER A 58 37.55 55.63 -19.73
CA SER A 58 37.64 55.34 -18.31
C SER A 58 37.68 56.54 -17.37
N SER A 59 37.00 56.41 -16.24
CA SER A 59 37.66 56.57 -14.93
C SER A 59 37.07 55.61 -13.89
N SER A 60 37.88 55.27 -12.91
CA SER A 60 37.46 54.63 -11.68
C SER A 60 37.02 55.70 -10.69
N ASP A 61 35.74 55.75 -10.33
CA ASP A 61 35.29 56.61 -9.23
C ASP A 61 34.33 55.91 -8.27
N ILE A 62 34.61 56.11 -6.99
CA ILE A 62 33.82 55.66 -5.85
C ILE A 62 32.67 56.64 -5.69
N PHE A 63 31.42 56.17 -5.70
CA PHE A 63 30.26 57.02 -5.44
C PHE A 63 29.55 56.62 -4.15
N ASP A 64 29.70 57.51 -3.16
CA ASP A 64 29.02 57.49 -1.89
C ASP A 64 27.50 57.69 -2.02
N PHE A 65 26.76 57.00 -1.15
CA PHE A 65 25.31 57.08 -1.10
C PHE A 65 24.87 58.30 -0.28
N LYS A 66 24.82 59.49 -0.89
CA LYS A 66 24.21 60.67 -0.25
C LYS A 66 22.70 60.43 -0.07
N ARG A 67 22.30 60.10 1.17
CA ARG A 67 20.97 60.45 1.69
C ARG A 67 20.87 61.98 1.72
N SER A 68 20.05 62.56 0.86
CA SER A 68 19.45 63.87 1.12
C SER A 68 18.23 63.66 2.02
N SER A 69 18.36 64.01 3.29
CA SER A 69 17.22 64.13 4.21
C SER A 69 16.49 65.45 3.99
N GLU A 70 15.22 65.50 4.44
CA GLU A 70 14.39 66.70 4.59
C GLU A 70 13.77 67.30 3.31
N GLN A 71 12.82 66.54 2.75
CA GLN A 71 11.47 67.09 2.54
C GLN A 71 10.45 66.11 3.11
N THR A 72 9.52 66.61 3.92
CA THR A 72 8.44 65.83 4.54
C THR A 72 7.26 65.70 3.58
N ASP A 73 7.37 64.78 2.63
CA ASP A 73 6.21 64.24 1.92
C ASP A 73 5.88 62.85 2.48
N THR A 74 4.67 62.70 3.01
CA THR A 74 4.08 61.38 3.26
C THR A 74 3.75 60.75 1.90
N HIS A 75 4.73 60.06 1.31
CA HIS A 75 4.44 59.10 0.25
C HIS A 75 3.58 57.98 0.83
N ASP A 76 2.26 58.09 0.64
CA ASP A 76 1.32 57.03 0.94
C ASP A 76 1.79 55.73 0.29
N ILE A 77 1.98 54.70 1.12
CA ILE A 77 2.33 53.37 0.63
C ILE A 77 1.22 52.91 -0.31
N LEU A 78 1.55 52.69 -1.58
CA LEU A 78 0.59 52.22 -2.56
C LEU A 78 0.25 50.76 -2.28
N TYR A 79 -1.02 50.48 -2.01
CA TYR A 79 -1.53 49.13 -1.75
C TYR A 79 -2.33 48.62 -2.94
N TYR A 80 -2.00 47.43 -3.44
CA TYR A 80 -2.71 46.83 -4.56
C TYR A 80 -4.17 46.54 -4.17
N ASN A 81 -5.13 47.11 -4.93
CA ASN A 81 -6.56 47.13 -4.59
C ASN A 81 -6.90 47.65 -3.16
N GLY A 82 -6.04 48.46 -2.54
CA GLY A 82 -6.21 48.92 -1.16
C GLY A 82 -5.94 47.88 -0.07
N ASP A 83 -5.45 46.69 -0.43
CA ASP A 83 -5.15 45.58 0.48
C ASP A 83 -3.82 45.86 1.22
N ARG A 84 -3.90 46.10 2.53
CA ARG A 84 -2.75 46.46 3.38
C ARG A 84 -1.67 45.37 3.46
N ASP A 85 -1.99 44.12 3.15
CA ASP A 85 -1.01 43.04 3.05
C ASP A 85 -0.32 42.96 1.67
N MET A 86 -0.73 43.80 0.70
CA MET A 86 -0.23 43.85 -0.67
C MET A 86 0.42 45.21 -1.03
N PRO A 87 1.42 45.70 -0.26
CA PRO A 87 2.17 46.89 -0.65
C PRO A 87 2.88 46.70 -2.00
N ILE A 88 2.79 47.72 -2.85
CA ILE A 88 3.49 47.80 -4.13
C ILE A 88 4.88 48.40 -3.86
N TYR A 89 5.93 47.69 -4.25
CA TYR A 89 7.31 48.13 -4.06
C TYR A 89 7.73 49.21 -5.05
N SER A 90 7.27 49.13 -6.30
CA SER A 90 7.41 50.19 -7.32
C SER A 90 6.50 49.93 -8.52
N LEU A 91 6.31 50.95 -9.36
CA LEU A 91 5.55 50.87 -10.62
C LEU A 91 6.48 50.75 -11.86
N GLU A 92 7.70 50.21 -11.69
CA GLU A 92 8.71 50.24 -12.75
C GLU A 92 8.49 49.18 -13.86
N GLU A 93 8.45 49.61 -15.13
CA GLU A 93 8.36 48.72 -16.30
C GLU A 93 9.68 48.03 -16.68
N LYS A 94 10.81 48.71 -16.42
CA LYS A 94 12.15 48.24 -16.79
C LYS A 94 12.57 47.05 -15.93
N GLY A 95 13.37 46.16 -16.50
CA GLY A 95 13.82 44.95 -15.80
C GLY A 95 15.05 45.25 -14.94
N PHE A 96 15.08 44.72 -13.71
CA PHE A 96 16.18 44.96 -12.78
C PHE A 96 17.49 44.32 -13.25
N SER A 97 18.59 45.07 -13.09
CA SER A 97 19.94 44.52 -13.24
C SER A 97 20.22 43.46 -12.17
N VAL A 98 21.28 42.66 -12.37
CA VAL A 98 21.67 41.61 -11.41
C VAL A 98 21.95 42.20 -10.02
N LYS A 99 22.63 43.36 -9.95
CA LYS A 99 22.92 44.03 -8.67
C LYS A 99 21.64 44.53 -7.99
N GLN A 100 20.76 45.21 -8.72
CA GLN A 100 19.49 45.72 -8.18
C GLN A 100 18.60 44.58 -7.66
N ALA A 101 18.37 43.54 -8.48
CA ALA A 101 17.51 42.42 -8.09
C ALA A 101 18.02 41.67 -6.86
N VAL A 102 19.33 41.43 -6.77
CA VAL A 102 19.92 40.80 -5.58
C VAL A 102 19.82 41.74 -4.37
N SER A 103 20.11 43.03 -4.53
CA SER A 103 20.01 44.01 -3.43
C SER A 103 18.59 44.11 -2.87
N MET A 104 17.56 44.12 -3.72
CA MET A 104 16.15 44.10 -3.30
C MET A 104 15.81 42.80 -2.55
N ILE A 105 16.17 41.63 -3.11
CA ILE A 105 15.90 40.32 -2.47
C ILE A 105 16.54 40.20 -1.08
N VAL A 106 17.67 40.88 -0.88
CA VAL A 106 18.54 40.71 0.29
C VAL A 106 18.37 41.82 1.34
N LYS A 107 18.11 43.07 0.92
CA LYS A 107 18.08 44.25 1.80
C LYS A 107 16.68 44.82 2.06
N THR A 108 15.67 44.48 1.26
CA THR A 108 14.31 44.96 1.49
C THR A 108 13.73 44.34 2.77
N THR A 109 13.32 45.18 3.71
CA THR A 109 12.69 44.79 5.00
C THR A 109 11.24 45.26 5.12
N ASP A 110 10.84 46.15 4.25
CA ASP A 110 9.57 46.87 4.12
C ASP A 110 8.89 46.51 2.79
N HIS A 111 7.62 46.89 2.59
CA HIS A 111 6.87 46.57 1.36
C HIS A 111 6.88 45.06 0.98
N ILE A 112 6.98 44.18 1.98
CA ILE A 112 7.02 42.72 1.81
C ILE A 112 5.59 42.15 1.86
N VAL A 113 5.22 41.44 0.79
CA VAL A 113 3.92 40.81 0.60
C VAL A 113 3.94 39.36 1.12
N SER A 114 2.88 38.96 1.83
CA SER A 114 2.72 37.63 2.43
C SER A 114 1.93 36.62 1.56
N LYS A 115 1.25 37.09 0.52
CA LYS A 115 0.36 36.35 -0.40
C LYS A 115 0.69 36.63 -1.87
N VAL A 116 0.10 35.92 -2.82
CA VAL A 116 0.41 36.10 -4.27
C VAL A 116 -0.61 37.04 -4.92
N PRO A 117 -0.19 38.12 -5.61
CA PRO A 117 -1.08 39.01 -6.36
C PRO A 117 -1.57 38.33 -7.66
N TYR A 118 -2.56 37.44 -7.57
CA TYR A 118 -3.04 36.61 -8.68
C TYR A 118 -3.82 37.35 -9.77
N SER A 119 -4.43 38.47 -9.41
CA SER A 119 -5.37 39.24 -10.25
C SER A 119 -4.76 40.54 -10.79
N CYS A 120 -3.45 40.76 -10.59
CA CYS A 120 -2.75 41.97 -11.03
C CYS A 120 -2.79 42.10 -12.56
N LYS A 121 -3.20 43.29 -13.02
CA LYS A 121 -3.49 43.61 -14.44
C LYS A 121 -2.82 44.90 -14.90
N GLU A 122 -1.93 45.45 -14.07
CA GLU A 122 -1.25 46.72 -14.24
C GLU A 122 0.26 46.54 -14.08
N THR A 123 1.04 47.58 -14.33
CA THR A 123 2.48 47.57 -14.07
C THR A 123 2.73 47.75 -12.58
N ALA A 124 3.22 46.71 -11.91
CA ALA A 124 3.52 46.73 -10.49
C ALA A 124 4.63 45.74 -10.13
N VAL A 125 5.45 46.09 -9.14
CA VAL A 125 6.53 45.26 -8.59
C VAL A 125 6.18 44.91 -7.16
N PHE A 126 6.22 43.62 -6.84
CA PHE A 126 5.97 43.07 -5.51
C PHE A 126 7.20 42.32 -5.00
N VAL A 127 7.55 42.52 -3.74
CA VAL A 127 8.59 41.76 -3.04
C VAL A 127 7.88 40.77 -2.12
N ILE A 128 8.00 39.46 -2.37
CA ILE A 128 7.15 38.44 -1.75
C ILE A 128 7.97 37.53 -0.83
N ASP A 129 7.54 37.36 0.43
CA ASP A 129 8.09 36.33 1.32
C ASP A 129 7.43 34.97 1.03
N THR A 130 8.12 34.16 0.24
CA THR A 130 7.66 32.83 -0.15
C THR A 130 7.53 31.84 1.00
N SER A 131 8.07 32.15 2.19
CA SER A 131 7.86 31.35 3.41
C SER A 131 6.48 31.51 4.04
N LYS A 132 5.73 32.55 3.64
CA LYS A 132 4.34 32.78 4.03
C LYS A 132 3.31 32.13 3.09
N LEU A 133 3.75 31.64 1.92
CA LEU A 133 2.89 31.00 0.93
C LEU A 133 2.60 29.53 1.27
N LYS A 134 1.39 29.05 0.90
CA LYS A 134 0.98 27.64 1.03
C LYS A 134 1.96 26.68 0.31
N HIS A 135 2.57 27.11 -0.80
CA HIS A 135 3.72 26.47 -1.43
C HIS A 135 4.52 27.50 -2.26
N VAL A 136 5.86 27.44 -2.27
CA VAL A 136 6.72 28.45 -2.96
C VAL A 136 6.42 28.62 -4.46
N ASP A 137 6.17 27.52 -5.18
CA ASP A 137 5.74 27.53 -6.60
C ASP A 137 4.36 28.16 -6.87
N ASP A 138 3.56 28.51 -5.87
CA ASP A 138 2.25 29.13 -6.09
C ASP A 138 2.39 30.49 -6.81
N ILE A 139 3.52 31.18 -6.59
CA ILE A 139 3.99 32.36 -7.33
C ILE A 139 4.09 32.16 -8.86
N ARG A 140 3.99 30.91 -9.37
CA ARG A 140 4.02 30.58 -10.80
C ARG A 140 2.62 30.51 -11.44
N SER A 141 1.56 30.75 -10.66
CA SER A 141 0.15 30.72 -11.11
C SER A 141 -0.39 32.14 -11.29
N HIS A 142 -1.40 32.31 -12.16
CA HIS A 142 -1.99 33.60 -12.51
C HIS A 142 -3.36 33.42 -13.17
N GLU A 143 -4.26 34.39 -13.01
CA GLU A 143 -5.63 34.29 -13.51
C GLU A 143 -5.81 34.69 -14.97
N LEU A 144 -4.91 35.50 -15.54
CA LEU A 144 -4.92 35.85 -16.97
C LEU A 144 -4.62 34.65 -17.90
N GLY A 145 -4.25 33.50 -17.33
CA GLY A 145 -4.32 32.20 -18.00
C GLY A 145 -2.97 31.59 -18.37
N ALA A 146 -2.86 31.04 -19.59
CA ALA A 146 -1.68 30.29 -20.01
C ALA A 146 -0.49 31.21 -20.32
N MET A 147 0.48 31.26 -19.41
CA MET A 147 1.75 31.99 -19.62
C MET A 147 2.72 31.18 -20.50
N LYS A 148 3.34 31.83 -21.49
CA LYS A 148 4.49 31.32 -22.25
C LYS A 148 5.78 31.75 -21.53
N ASN A 149 6.72 30.84 -21.33
CA ASN A 149 8.06 31.19 -20.85
C ASN A 149 8.90 31.61 -22.06
N GLU A 150 9.32 32.87 -22.09
CA GLU A 150 10.11 33.44 -23.18
C GLU A 150 11.61 33.23 -22.96
N ARG A 151 12.06 33.33 -21.70
CA ARG A 151 13.48 33.25 -21.35
C ARG A 151 13.66 32.88 -19.89
N VAL A 152 14.65 32.05 -19.61
CA VAL A 152 15.24 31.93 -18.26
C VAL A 152 16.70 32.33 -18.36
N GLN A 153 17.09 33.34 -17.59
CA GLN A 153 18.48 33.73 -17.42
C GLN A 153 18.97 33.30 -16.04
N LYS A 154 20.22 32.85 -15.95
CA LYS A 154 20.91 32.53 -14.71
C LYS A 154 22.18 33.35 -14.66
N ASP A 155 22.38 34.09 -13.58
CA ASP A 155 23.54 34.93 -13.34
C ASP A 155 24.09 34.57 -11.96
N TYR A 156 25.41 34.40 -11.83
CA TYR A 156 26.04 34.04 -10.55
C TYR A 156 26.69 35.27 -9.92
N VAL A 157 26.49 35.46 -8.62
CA VAL A 157 27.02 36.58 -7.84
C VAL A 157 27.76 36.07 -6.61
N SER A 158 28.83 36.77 -6.25
CA SER A 158 29.48 36.62 -4.96
C SER A 158 28.87 37.65 -4.00
N ILE A 159 28.39 37.18 -2.85
CA ILE A 159 27.82 37.98 -1.77
C ILE A 159 28.64 37.68 -0.50
N THR A 160 29.00 38.70 0.26
CA THR A 160 29.63 38.55 1.59
C THR A 160 28.61 38.09 2.64
N ASP A 161 29.10 37.71 3.82
CA ASP A 161 28.27 37.35 4.97
C ASP A 161 27.46 38.56 5.52
N ASP A 162 27.93 39.80 5.34
CA ASP A 162 27.17 41.05 5.57
C ASP A 162 26.17 41.37 4.44
N MET A 163 25.91 40.42 3.55
CA MET A 163 24.90 40.53 2.48
C MET A 163 25.21 41.61 1.43
N THR A 164 26.48 41.96 1.24
CA THR A 164 26.96 42.93 0.24
C THR A 164 27.45 42.25 -1.03
N ILE A 165 27.07 42.79 -2.20
CA ILE A 165 27.37 42.18 -3.51
C ILE A 165 28.78 42.55 -3.95
N ILE A 166 29.69 41.58 -3.91
CA ILE A 166 31.11 41.78 -4.28
C ILE A 166 31.27 41.84 -5.81
N LYS A 167 30.74 40.84 -6.53
CA LYS A 167 31.05 40.64 -7.96
C LYS A 167 30.03 39.77 -8.68
N THR A 168 29.66 40.15 -9.90
CA THR A 168 28.95 39.27 -10.84
C THR A 168 29.96 38.42 -11.63
N LEU A 169 29.77 37.10 -11.64
CA LEU A 169 30.68 36.16 -12.30
C LEU A 169 30.38 36.06 -13.81
N ARG A 170 31.42 36.10 -14.64
CA ARG A 170 31.31 36.05 -16.13
C ARG A 170 31.22 34.63 -16.72
N LYS A 171 31.48 33.59 -15.93
CA LYS A 171 31.38 32.18 -16.33
C LYS A 171 30.61 31.40 -15.27
N ASN A 172 29.85 30.40 -15.67
CA ASN A 172 29.20 29.47 -14.75
C ASN A 172 30.28 28.75 -13.93
N PRO A 173 30.23 28.77 -12.58
CA PRO A 173 31.17 28.02 -11.77
C PRO A 173 30.94 26.51 -11.97
N SER A 174 32.02 25.75 -12.16
CA SER A 174 31.96 24.29 -12.30
C SER A 174 31.55 23.57 -11.01
N VAL A 175 31.79 24.19 -9.85
CA VAL A 175 31.37 23.71 -8.53
C VAL A 175 30.82 24.90 -7.74
N PRO A 176 29.59 24.83 -7.18
CA PRO A 176 29.07 25.83 -6.25
C PRO A 176 29.93 25.91 -4.98
N ARG A 177 30.19 27.12 -4.46
CA ARG A 177 31.00 27.35 -3.24
C ARG A 177 30.32 28.37 -2.33
N HIS A 178 30.65 28.33 -1.03
CA HIS A 178 30.15 29.30 -0.03
C HIS A 178 30.29 30.75 -0.52
N GLY A 179 29.30 31.60 -0.22
CA GLY A 179 29.25 32.99 -0.69
C GLY A 179 28.88 33.18 -2.16
N ILE A 180 28.76 32.12 -2.97
CA ILE A 180 28.26 32.20 -4.36
C ILE A 180 26.77 31.89 -4.40
N TYR A 181 26.00 32.80 -4.98
CA TYR A 181 24.56 32.67 -5.19
C TYR A 181 24.22 32.70 -6.68
N MET A 182 23.14 32.00 -7.06
CA MET A 182 22.59 32.01 -8.41
C MET A 182 21.29 32.84 -8.42
N LEU A 183 21.31 33.98 -9.11
CA LEU A 183 20.09 34.71 -9.47
C LEU A 183 19.49 34.08 -10.72
N LYS A 184 18.24 33.63 -10.64
CA LYS A 184 17.45 33.08 -11.74
C LYS A 184 16.33 34.05 -12.09
N ARG A 185 16.34 34.55 -13.33
CA ARG A 185 15.37 35.51 -13.85
C ARG A 185 14.51 34.81 -14.90
N SER A 186 13.23 34.63 -14.61
CA SER A 186 12.26 33.94 -15.47
C SER A 186 11.30 34.95 -16.09
N TYR A 187 11.23 35.00 -17.42
CA TYR A 187 10.46 35.97 -18.19
C TYR A 187 9.28 35.29 -18.89
N PHE A 188 8.08 35.80 -18.66
CA PHE A 188 6.85 35.23 -19.19
C PHE A 188 6.01 36.28 -19.92
N SER A 189 5.30 35.84 -20.95
CA SER A 189 4.26 36.57 -21.70
C SER A 189 2.94 35.80 -21.59
N LEU A 190 1.81 36.43 -21.94
CA LEU A 190 0.58 35.68 -22.18
C LEU A 190 0.67 34.93 -23.50
N LYS A 191 0.14 33.70 -23.53
CA LYS A 191 0.09 32.92 -24.76
C LYS A 191 -0.91 33.56 -25.73
N ASN A 192 -0.38 34.05 -26.85
CA ASN A 192 -1.09 34.82 -27.88
C ASN A 192 -1.46 36.26 -27.48
N ASP A 193 -0.74 36.85 -26.52
CA ASP A 193 -0.80 38.29 -26.21
C ASP A 193 0.50 38.80 -25.57
N SER A 194 1.14 39.81 -26.18
CA SER A 194 2.41 40.38 -25.70
C SER A 194 2.26 41.67 -24.89
N SER A 195 1.03 42.18 -24.70
CA SER A 195 0.76 43.40 -23.91
C SER A 195 1.11 43.21 -22.44
N PHE A 196 0.89 42.01 -21.89
CA PHE A 196 1.19 41.66 -20.50
C PHE A 196 2.43 40.77 -20.40
N LYS A 197 3.38 41.21 -19.58
CA LYS A 197 4.62 40.49 -19.26
C LYS A 197 4.73 40.31 -17.75
N ARG A 198 5.28 39.17 -17.34
CA ARG A 198 5.56 38.83 -15.94
C ARG A 198 7.01 38.39 -15.79
N ARG A 199 7.72 38.91 -14.80
CA ARG A 199 9.11 38.55 -14.49
C ARG A 199 9.20 38.06 -13.05
N ILE A 200 9.93 36.96 -12.82
CA ILE A 200 10.17 36.39 -11.49
C ILE A 200 11.68 36.31 -11.27
N TYR A 201 12.18 36.89 -10.17
CA TYR A 201 13.60 36.94 -9.81
C TYR A 201 13.81 36.13 -8.52
N GLU A 202 14.45 34.97 -8.65
CA GLU A 202 14.65 34.00 -7.57
C GLU A 202 16.15 33.88 -7.28
N LEU A 203 16.56 34.05 -6.02
CA LEU A 203 17.95 33.87 -5.59
C LEU A 203 18.12 32.49 -4.93
N PHE A 204 19.20 31.78 -5.25
CA PHE A 204 19.55 30.47 -4.68
C PHE A 204 20.96 30.49 -4.08
N ASP A 205 21.16 29.83 -2.94
CA ASP A 205 22.48 29.63 -2.34
C ASP A 205 23.30 28.53 -3.06
N TRP A 206 24.53 28.32 -2.60
CA TRP A 206 25.44 27.31 -3.14
C TRP A 206 24.98 25.86 -2.88
N LYS A 207 24.04 25.63 -1.96
CA LYS A 207 23.40 24.32 -1.73
C LYS A 207 22.16 24.13 -2.61
N GLY A 208 21.80 25.13 -3.42
CA GLY A 208 20.60 25.12 -4.26
C GLY A 208 19.31 25.44 -3.50
N LYS A 209 19.38 25.94 -2.27
CA LYS A 209 18.21 26.38 -1.49
C LYS A 209 17.80 27.78 -1.95
N GLN A 210 16.50 27.97 -2.20
CA GLN A 210 15.95 29.27 -2.58
C GLN A 210 15.93 30.23 -1.38
N HIS A 211 16.26 31.51 -1.62
CA HIS A 211 16.01 32.58 -0.66
C HIS A 211 14.50 32.78 -0.44
N LYS A 212 14.11 33.17 0.77
CA LYS A 212 12.69 33.34 1.13
C LYS A 212 12.03 34.49 0.35
N ILE A 213 12.76 35.58 0.12
CA ILE A 213 12.28 36.73 -0.64
C ILE A 213 12.45 36.49 -2.14
N VAL A 214 11.42 36.79 -2.92
CA VAL A 214 11.38 36.72 -4.40
C VAL A 214 10.73 37.98 -4.95
N ILE A 215 11.27 38.54 -6.04
CA ILE A 215 10.63 39.67 -6.74
C ILE A 215 9.68 39.12 -7.80
N LEU A 216 8.45 39.63 -7.80
CA LEU A 216 7.44 39.41 -8.83
C LEU A 216 7.08 40.76 -9.46
N GLN A 217 7.43 40.94 -10.74
CA GLN A 217 7.15 42.14 -11.51
C GLN A 217 6.14 41.84 -12.61
N PHE A 218 5.10 42.65 -12.70
CA PHE A 218 4.15 42.72 -13.80
C PHE A 218 4.42 43.97 -14.62
N VAL A 219 4.28 43.86 -15.94
CA VAL A 219 4.45 44.99 -16.86
C VAL A 219 3.34 44.90 -17.90
N TYR A 220 2.57 45.97 -18.02
CA TYR A 220 1.49 46.09 -18.98
C TYR A 220 1.77 47.24 -19.96
N HIS A 221 1.72 46.94 -21.26
CA HIS A 221 2.05 47.88 -22.34
C HIS A 221 0.85 48.12 -23.27
N GLY A 222 -0.31 48.51 -22.73
CA GLY A 222 -1.51 48.71 -23.53
C GLY A 222 -2.50 49.72 -22.95
N ASN A 223 -3.16 50.46 -23.83
CA ASN A 223 -4.20 51.45 -23.50
C ASN A 223 -5.62 50.84 -23.48
N LEU A 224 -5.73 49.51 -23.56
CA LEU A 224 -6.98 48.75 -23.61
C LEU A 224 -7.16 47.94 -22.33
N PRO A 225 -8.39 47.53 -21.97
CA PRO A 225 -8.61 46.69 -20.80
C PRO A 225 -7.84 45.36 -20.88
N PRO A 226 -7.35 44.85 -19.75
CA PRO A 226 -6.47 43.68 -19.67
C PRO A 226 -7.09 42.44 -20.34
N PRO A 227 -6.29 41.66 -21.10
CA PRO A 227 -6.81 40.62 -21.99
C PRO A 227 -7.53 39.49 -21.25
N LYS A 228 -8.71 39.12 -21.77
CA LYS A 228 -9.52 38.01 -21.23
C LYS A 228 -8.79 36.67 -21.41
N PRO A 229 -8.82 35.76 -20.41
CA PRO A 229 -8.13 34.47 -20.49
C PRO A 229 -8.59 33.63 -21.70
N LYS A 230 -7.67 33.34 -22.62
CA LYS A 230 -7.96 32.49 -23.80
C LYS A 230 -7.85 30.99 -23.47
N PRO A 231 -8.52 30.11 -24.25
CA PRO A 231 -8.43 28.66 -24.04
C PRO A 231 -7.01 28.13 -24.22
N HIS A 232 -6.66 27.04 -23.52
CA HIS A 232 -5.40 26.36 -23.74
C HIS A 232 -5.34 25.80 -25.17
N GLY A 233 -4.24 26.00 -25.90
CA GLY A 233 -4.12 25.65 -27.33
C GLY A 233 -4.27 24.17 -27.74
N ASN A 234 -4.58 23.27 -26.79
CA ASN A 234 -4.93 21.87 -27.05
C ASN A 234 -6.42 21.58 -26.69
N SER A 235 -7.21 22.62 -26.39
CA SER A 235 -8.61 22.52 -26.01
C SER A 235 -9.49 22.57 -27.27
N LYS A 236 -10.32 21.54 -27.47
CA LYS A 236 -11.32 21.51 -28.56
C LYS A 236 -12.63 22.25 -28.22
N THR A 237 -12.79 22.75 -26.99
CA THR A 237 -14.11 23.17 -26.45
C THR A 237 -14.13 24.58 -25.86
N GLY A 238 -13.22 25.47 -26.28
CA GLY A 238 -13.34 26.92 -26.04
C GLY A 238 -13.32 27.44 -24.59
N GLY A 239 -13.17 26.57 -23.58
CA GLY A 239 -13.21 26.97 -22.17
C GLY A 239 -11.95 27.73 -21.69
N ILE A 240 -12.17 28.71 -20.81
CA ILE A 240 -11.13 29.48 -20.10
C ILE A 240 -10.12 28.53 -19.41
N TYR A 241 -8.83 28.85 -19.53
CA TYR A 241 -7.76 28.14 -18.80
C TYR A 241 -7.13 29.07 -17.77
N VAL A 242 -7.29 28.74 -16.48
CA VAL A 242 -6.50 29.28 -15.37
C VAL A 242 -5.50 28.21 -14.91
N ARG A 243 -4.33 28.59 -14.41
CA ARG A 243 -3.35 27.62 -13.87
C ARG A 243 -3.64 27.35 -12.39
N THR A 244 -4.02 26.12 -12.05
CA THR A 244 -4.11 25.70 -10.64
C THR A 244 -2.74 25.79 -9.95
N SER A 245 -2.75 26.29 -8.71
CA SER A 245 -1.62 26.40 -7.81
C SER A 245 -0.95 25.04 -7.55
N LYS A 246 0.27 25.08 -7.02
CA LYS A 246 1.02 23.87 -6.66
C LYS A 246 0.48 23.27 -5.36
N SER A 247 0.18 24.10 -4.36
CA SER A 247 -0.48 23.70 -3.11
C SER A 247 -1.77 22.90 -3.36
N THR A 248 -2.69 23.39 -4.19
CA THR A 248 -3.93 22.69 -4.52
C THR A 248 -3.69 21.41 -5.31
N ARG A 249 -2.71 21.39 -6.23
CA ARG A 249 -2.32 20.15 -6.93
C ARG A 249 -1.74 19.10 -5.99
N GLU A 250 -1.08 19.50 -4.92
CA GLU A 250 -0.58 18.59 -3.88
C GLU A 250 -1.73 18.12 -2.97
N LYS A 251 -2.68 18.98 -2.64
CA LYS A 251 -3.90 18.57 -1.91
C LYS A 251 -4.70 17.50 -2.69
N ILE A 252 -4.86 17.67 -4.00
CA ILE A 252 -5.44 16.64 -4.89
C ILE A 252 -4.63 15.33 -4.85
N LEU A 253 -3.29 15.40 -4.75
CA LEU A 253 -2.41 14.24 -4.70
C LEU A 253 -2.50 13.48 -3.37
N THR A 254 -2.60 14.21 -2.25
CA THR A 254 -2.84 13.68 -0.90
C THR A 254 -4.21 13.00 -0.83
N ASN A 255 -5.23 13.63 -1.42
CA ASN A 255 -6.59 13.08 -1.48
C ASN A 255 -6.77 11.98 -2.56
N ALA A 256 -5.73 11.63 -3.34
CA ALA A 256 -5.86 10.78 -4.53
C ALA A 256 -6.27 9.32 -4.24
N ASP A 257 -6.29 8.91 -2.98
CA ASP A 257 -6.70 7.56 -2.54
C ASP A 257 -8.20 7.51 -2.15
N LEU A 258 -8.89 8.67 -2.11
CA LEU A 258 -10.35 8.80 -2.01
C LEU A 258 -11.01 8.60 -3.39
N LYS A 259 -12.36 8.54 -3.45
CA LYS A 259 -13.03 8.53 -4.77
C LYS A 259 -12.76 9.85 -5.51
N PRO A 260 -12.69 9.88 -6.85
CA PRO A 260 -12.34 11.09 -7.60
C PRO A 260 -13.20 12.31 -7.28
N LYS A 261 -14.50 12.10 -6.98
CA LYS A 261 -15.41 13.16 -6.53
C LYS A 261 -15.03 13.70 -5.14
N GLU A 262 -14.93 12.82 -4.15
CA GLU A 262 -14.51 13.16 -2.77
C GLU A 262 -13.14 13.87 -2.75
N ALA A 263 -12.21 13.45 -3.62
CA ALA A 263 -10.90 14.07 -3.75
C ALA A 263 -10.91 15.47 -4.36
N PHE A 264 -11.91 15.78 -5.22
CA PHE A 264 -12.15 17.10 -5.78
C PHE A 264 -12.87 18.00 -4.80
N ASP A 265 -14.01 17.53 -4.26
CA ASP A 265 -14.84 18.26 -3.29
C ASP A 265 -13.96 18.65 -2.09
N GLY A 266 -13.26 17.68 -1.48
CA GLY A 266 -12.34 17.97 -0.39
C GLY A 266 -11.11 18.82 -0.74
N ALA A 267 -10.75 18.98 -2.02
CA ALA A 267 -9.71 19.92 -2.47
C ALA A 267 -10.27 21.31 -2.84
N PHE A 268 -11.55 21.39 -3.18
CA PHE A 268 -12.31 22.62 -3.40
C PHE A 268 -12.65 23.27 -2.05
N ASP A 269 -13.22 22.50 -1.13
CA ASP A 269 -13.58 22.96 0.23
C ASP A 269 -12.33 23.40 1.00
N SER A 270 -11.22 22.63 0.92
CA SER A 270 -9.93 23.01 1.53
C SER A 270 -9.30 24.29 0.95
N ALA A 271 -9.80 24.79 -0.18
CA ALA A 271 -9.34 26.03 -0.79
C ALA A 271 -10.22 27.25 -0.40
N GLY A 272 -11.29 27.04 0.37
CA GLY A 272 -12.31 28.04 0.67
C GLY A 272 -13.62 27.87 -0.12
N GLY A 273 -13.71 26.84 -0.99
CA GLY A 273 -14.90 26.60 -1.80
C GLY A 273 -15.21 27.76 -2.74
N LEU A 274 -16.36 28.42 -2.54
CA LEU A 274 -16.74 29.64 -3.27
C LEU A 274 -16.03 30.90 -2.74
N ASP A 275 -15.59 30.88 -1.48
CA ASP A 275 -14.89 31.98 -0.80
C ASP A 275 -13.36 31.91 -0.99
N ALA A 276 -12.91 31.13 -1.98
CA ALA A 276 -11.50 30.94 -2.28
C ALA A 276 -10.85 32.23 -2.85
N GLU A 277 -9.74 32.67 -2.25
CA GLU A 277 -8.99 33.90 -2.59
C GLU A 277 -8.64 34.08 -4.09
N SER A 278 -8.61 32.99 -4.87
CA SER A 278 -8.33 33.02 -6.31
C SER A 278 -8.79 31.75 -7.01
N MET A 279 -9.18 31.86 -8.29
CA MET A 279 -9.41 30.71 -9.17
C MET A 279 -8.18 29.79 -9.31
N CYS A 280 -6.98 30.27 -8.97
CA CYS A 280 -5.77 29.46 -8.94
C CYS A 280 -5.81 28.41 -7.82
N PHE A 281 -6.49 28.66 -6.69
CA PHE A 281 -6.51 27.76 -5.55
C PHE A 281 -7.57 26.65 -5.64
N ILE A 282 -8.53 26.71 -6.55
CA ILE A 282 -9.55 25.66 -6.72
C ILE A 282 -9.16 24.61 -7.78
N PRO A 283 -9.56 23.34 -7.62
CA PRO A 283 -9.40 22.32 -8.66
C PRO A 283 -10.26 22.66 -9.89
N ARG A 284 -9.70 22.61 -11.10
CA ARG A 284 -10.41 23.09 -12.32
C ARG A 284 -11.57 22.19 -12.75
N ASN A 285 -11.43 20.88 -12.59
CA ASN A 285 -12.41 19.87 -12.99
C ASN A 285 -11.98 18.47 -12.55
N MET A 286 -12.92 17.52 -12.62
CA MET A 286 -12.67 16.09 -12.42
C MET A 286 -11.50 15.53 -13.22
N LYS A 287 -11.31 15.97 -14.48
CA LYS A 287 -10.24 15.47 -15.36
C LYS A 287 -8.84 15.81 -14.82
N GLN A 288 -8.69 16.90 -14.06
CA GLN A 288 -7.46 17.22 -13.35
C GLN A 288 -7.15 16.20 -12.25
N VAL A 289 -8.16 15.73 -11.50
CA VAL A 289 -7.99 14.69 -10.47
C VAL A 289 -7.56 13.38 -11.13
N TYR A 290 -8.30 12.90 -12.14
CA TYR A 290 -7.94 11.68 -12.88
C TYR A 290 -6.51 11.71 -13.43
N ASN A 291 -6.12 12.80 -14.10
CA ASN A 291 -4.75 12.94 -14.62
C ASN A 291 -3.69 12.96 -13.51
N THR A 292 -3.99 13.57 -12.36
CA THR A 292 -3.06 13.64 -11.21
C THR A 292 -2.90 12.27 -10.56
N THR A 293 -3.99 11.53 -10.32
CA THR A 293 -3.97 10.15 -9.79
C THR A 293 -3.29 9.17 -10.76
N GLN A 294 -3.52 9.31 -12.08
CA GLN A 294 -2.80 8.52 -13.09
C GLN A 294 -1.29 8.84 -13.07
N THR A 295 -0.91 10.10 -12.87
CA THR A 295 0.50 10.50 -12.73
C THR A 295 1.12 9.96 -11.43
N LYS A 296 0.40 10.00 -10.28
CA LYS A 296 0.79 9.33 -9.02
C LYS A 296 1.08 7.85 -9.27
N THR A 297 0.16 7.15 -9.95
CA THR A 297 0.28 5.73 -10.28
C THR A 297 1.47 5.42 -11.18
N SER A 298 1.79 6.30 -12.15
CA SER A 298 2.94 6.14 -13.05
C SER A 298 4.27 6.47 -12.37
N LEU A 299 4.34 7.52 -11.54
CA LEU A 299 5.54 7.87 -10.77
C LEU A 299 5.84 6.83 -9.69
N VAL A 300 4.81 6.29 -9.03
CA VAL A 300 4.94 5.16 -8.10
C VAL A 300 5.37 3.89 -8.83
N LYS A 301 4.95 3.65 -10.08
CA LYS A 301 5.50 2.54 -10.88
C LYS A 301 6.98 2.74 -11.21
N ALA A 302 7.41 3.96 -11.54
CA ALA A 302 8.80 4.26 -11.84
C ALA A 302 9.70 4.19 -10.58
N SER A 303 9.23 4.61 -9.41
CA SER A 303 9.98 4.45 -8.16
C SER A 303 10.04 2.99 -7.67
N LYS A 304 9.09 2.16 -8.10
CA LYS A 304 9.04 0.72 -7.84
C LYS A 304 9.93 -0.14 -8.77
N GLU A 305 10.70 0.46 -9.68
CA GLU A 305 11.79 -0.21 -10.40
C GLU A 305 13.10 -0.36 -9.58
N LYS A 306 13.04 -0.19 -8.24
CA LYS A 306 14.06 -0.79 -7.38
C LYS A 306 13.91 -2.32 -7.38
N ASP A 307 15.03 -3.00 -7.54
CA ASP A 307 15.11 -4.46 -7.45
C ASP A 307 14.58 -4.98 -6.10
N ASP A 308 13.58 -5.87 -6.12
CA ASP A 308 12.88 -6.31 -4.91
C ASP A 308 13.83 -6.87 -3.84
N LEU A 309 14.87 -7.62 -4.27
CA LEU A 309 15.80 -8.29 -3.38
C LEU A 309 16.85 -7.30 -2.84
N PHE A 310 17.38 -6.43 -3.70
CA PHE A 310 18.24 -5.32 -3.30
C PHE A 310 17.55 -4.42 -2.27
N SER A 311 16.28 -4.05 -2.50
CA SER A 311 15.51 -3.19 -1.59
C SER A 311 15.41 -3.74 -0.16
N ILE A 312 15.45 -5.08 -0.03
CA ILE A 312 15.39 -5.75 1.27
C ILE A 312 16.75 -6.05 1.88
N ILE A 313 17.79 -6.23 1.05
CA ILE A 313 19.18 -6.19 1.51
C ILE A 313 19.51 -4.79 2.08
N GLU A 314 19.09 -3.71 1.41
CA GLU A 314 19.17 -2.33 1.93
C GLU A 314 18.46 -2.21 3.29
N LYS A 315 17.19 -2.65 3.38
CA LYS A 315 16.40 -2.60 4.62
C LYS A 315 16.99 -3.45 5.75
N CYS A 316 17.49 -4.65 5.47
CA CYS A 316 18.13 -5.50 6.48
C CYS A 316 19.41 -4.88 7.00
N LYS A 317 20.30 -4.39 6.12
CA LYS A 317 21.51 -3.67 6.55
C LYS A 317 21.17 -2.42 7.37
N ALA A 318 20.16 -1.65 6.97
CA ALA A 318 19.68 -0.50 7.73
C ALA A 318 19.05 -0.87 9.09
N GLN A 319 18.53 -2.08 9.24
CA GLN A 319 18.00 -2.60 10.51
C GLN A 319 19.06 -3.24 11.41
N GLN A 320 20.24 -3.63 10.91
CA GLN A 320 21.28 -4.31 11.70
C GLN A 320 21.78 -3.50 12.91
N SER A 321 21.73 -2.18 12.85
CA SER A 321 22.10 -1.29 13.97
C SER A 321 20.93 -0.94 14.90
N LEU A 322 19.72 -1.43 14.64
CA LEU A 322 18.57 -1.23 15.53
C LEU A 322 18.61 -2.23 16.69
N THR A 323 18.06 -1.84 17.83
CA THR A 323 17.95 -2.69 19.03
C THR A 323 16.98 -3.86 18.90
N ASN A 324 16.09 -3.83 17.90
CA ASN A 324 15.14 -4.91 17.60
C ASN A 324 14.87 -4.97 16.08
N PRO A 325 15.78 -5.54 15.26
CA PRO A 325 15.55 -5.69 13.83
C PRO A 325 14.38 -6.64 13.56
N PHE A 326 13.61 -6.40 12.49
CA PHE A 326 12.57 -7.34 12.07
C PHE A 326 13.08 -8.28 10.99
N ILE A 327 13.82 -7.77 10.01
CA ILE A 327 14.42 -8.57 8.94
C ILE A 327 15.75 -9.10 9.45
N ARG A 328 15.80 -10.39 9.81
CA ARG A 328 16.95 -10.99 10.51
C ARG A 328 17.98 -11.61 9.59
N SER A 329 17.55 -12.27 8.52
CA SER A 329 18.46 -12.99 7.63
C SER A 329 17.90 -13.04 6.20
N ILE A 330 18.75 -12.73 5.22
CA ILE A 330 18.45 -12.80 3.79
C ILE A 330 19.46 -13.69 3.10
N GLN A 331 18.95 -14.67 2.36
CA GLN A 331 19.72 -15.53 1.49
C GLN A 331 19.32 -15.21 0.04
N ALA A 332 20.29 -14.91 -0.82
CA ALA A 332 20.03 -14.63 -2.23
C ALA A 332 20.07 -15.90 -3.12
N ALA A 333 20.89 -16.90 -2.75
CA ALA A 333 21.12 -18.13 -3.50
C ALA A 333 21.29 -19.33 -2.54
N PRO A 334 21.00 -20.58 -2.96
CA PRO A 334 20.47 -21.00 -4.26
C PRO A 334 19.00 -20.60 -4.54
N GLU A 335 18.28 -20.04 -3.58
CA GLU A 335 17.02 -19.32 -3.84
C GLU A 335 16.89 -18.08 -2.93
N PRO A 336 16.12 -17.06 -3.34
CA PRO A 336 15.77 -15.92 -2.50
C PRO A 336 14.93 -16.35 -1.28
N MET A 337 15.48 -16.20 -0.08
CA MET A 337 14.77 -16.41 1.19
C MET A 337 15.02 -15.26 2.17
N CYS A 338 14.02 -14.98 3.01
CA CYS A 338 14.07 -13.95 4.04
C CYS A 338 13.35 -14.45 5.29
N VAL A 339 13.99 -14.36 6.46
CA VAL A 339 13.37 -14.65 7.76
C VAL A 339 13.12 -13.34 8.49
N CYS A 340 11.86 -13.14 8.89
CA CYS A 340 11.41 -11.97 9.63
C CYS A 340 10.86 -12.37 10.99
N VAL A 341 11.45 -11.83 12.07
CA VAL A 341 11.06 -12.06 13.47
C VAL A 341 11.65 -10.97 14.37
N THR A 342 10.92 -10.56 15.41
CA THR A 342 11.38 -9.60 16.45
C THR A 342 11.94 -10.33 17.69
N ASP A 343 12.74 -9.65 18.51
CA ASP A 343 13.27 -10.25 19.75
C ASP A 343 12.14 -10.56 20.75
N ARG A 344 11.05 -9.77 20.74
CA ARG A 344 9.86 -10.06 21.54
C ARG A 344 9.21 -11.37 21.12
N GLN A 345 9.05 -11.63 19.82
CA GLN A 345 8.53 -12.91 19.35
C GLN A 345 9.45 -14.08 19.76
N LEU A 346 10.77 -13.92 19.68
CA LEU A 346 11.72 -14.95 20.11
C LEU A 346 11.64 -15.24 21.61
N THR A 347 11.54 -14.22 22.46
CA THR A 347 11.39 -14.36 23.91
C THR A 347 10.01 -14.94 24.29
N GLU A 348 8.93 -14.50 23.63
CA GLU A 348 7.59 -15.10 23.83
C GLU A 348 7.55 -16.56 23.37
N MET A 349 8.24 -16.92 22.28
CA MET A 349 8.37 -18.32 21.85
C MET A 349 9.15 -19.17 22.84
N GLU A 350 10.30 -18.69 23.33
CA GLU A 350 11.09 -19.39 24.34
C GLU A 350 10.26 -19.66 25.60
N LYS A 351 9.50 -18.66 26.04
CA LYS A 351 8.58 -18.77 27.17
C LYS A 351 7.43 -19.75 26.91
N PHE A 352 6.72 -19.62 25.79
CA PHE A 352 5.44 -20.30 25.55
C PHE A 352 5.54 -21.64 24.81
N LEU A 353 6.68 -22.05 24.27
CA LEU A 353 6.82 -23.28 23.46
C LEU A 353 7.71 -24.37 24.10
N ILE A 354 8.47 -24.02 25.15
CA ILE A 354 9.48 -24.89 25.76
C ILE A 354 9.04 -25.41 27.14
N ASN A 355 8.19 -24.67 27.86
CA ASN A 355 7.84 -24.98 29.25
C ASN A 355 7.12 -26.36 29.36
N PRO A 356 7.70 -27.38 30.03
CA PRO A 356 7.11 -28.71 30.09
C PRO A 356 5.78 -28.81 30.85
N SER A 357 5.47 -27.85 31.73
CA SER A 357 4.23 -27.82 32.50
C SER A 357 3.05 -27.24 31.71
N GLU A 358 3.31 -26.27 30.83
CA GLU A 358 2.31 -25.69 29.93
C GLU A 358 2.98 -25.08 28.68
N ALA A 359 2.87 -25.74 27.53
CA ALA A 359 3.40 -25.27 26.26
C ALA A 359 2.34 -25.17 25.16
N SER A 360 2.52 -24.19 24.28
CA SER A 360 1.75 -24.01 23.06
C SER A 360 2.35 -24.79 21.89
N VAL A 361 1.51 -25.13 20.91
CA VAL A 361 1.93 -25.75 19.66
C VAL A 361 2.38 -24.68 18.67
N LEU A 362 3.62 -24.78 18.17
CA LEU A 362 4.09 -23.97 17.06
C LEU A 362 3.44 -24.44 15.75
N GLY A 363 2.32 -23.83 15.37
CA GLY A 363 1.65 -24.11 14.10
C GLY A 363 2.38 -23.45 12.94
N ILE A 364 2.75 -24.20 11.90
CA ILE A 364 3.49 -23.69 10.73
C ILE A 364 2.66 -23.96 9.44
N ASP A 365 2.33 -22.90 8.69
CA ASP A 365 1.49 -23.01 7.48
C ASP A 365 1.98 -22.10 6.32
N PRO A 366 2.26 -22.66 5.13
CA PRO A 366 2.55 -21.92 3.91
C PRO A 366 1.30 -21.34 3.22
N THR A 367 1.25 -20.01 3.12
CA THR A 367 0.24 -19.25 2.39
C THR A 367 0.73 -18.75 1.02
N PHE A 368 -0.25 -18.41 0.17
CA PHE A 368 -0.09 -18.18 -1.27
C PHE A 368 -0.71 -16.83 -1.68
N ASN A 369 -0.30 -16.31 -2.84
CA ASN A 369 -0.80 -15.07 -3.46
C ASN A 369 -0.60 -13.78 -2.64
N LEU A 370 0.53 -13.61 -1.94
CA LEU A 370 0.91 -12.36 -1.26
C LEU A 370 1.94 -11.51 -2.03
N GLY A 371 2.57 -12.09 -3.06
CA GLY A 371 3.56 -11.45 -3.92
C GLY A 371 4.16 -12.46 -4.89
N LYS A 372 5.31 -12.13 -5.50
CA LYS A 372 6.09 -13.05 -6.37
C LYS A 372 7.01 -13.96 -5.54
N PHE A 373 6.43 -14.56 -4.50
CA PHE A 373 7.08 -15.37 -3.48
C PHE A 373 6.03 -16.16 -2.69
N LEU A 374 6.47 -17.23 -2.03
CA LEU A 374 5.72 -17.94 -0.99
C LEU A 374 5.96 -17.28 0.37
N VAL A 375 4.99 -17.37 1.27
CA VAL A 375 5.14 -16.94 2.66
C VAL A 375 4.70 -18.08 3.57
N THR A 376 5.57 -18.55 4.44
CA THR A 376 5.22 -19.46 5.53
C THR A 376 5.14 -18.68 6.82
N VAL A 377 4.02 -18.81 7.50
CA VAL A 377 3.70 -18.08 8.73
C VAL A 377 3.57 -19.09 9.85
N SER A 378 4.37 -18.90 10.89
CA SER A 378 4.19 -19.64 12.14
C SER A 378 3.27 -18.89 13.10
N THR A 379 2.64 -19.60 14.03
CA THR A 379 1.77 -19.04 15.06
C THR A 379 1.89 -19.82 16.37
N TYR A 380 1.75 -19.12 17.50
CA TYR A 380 1.72 -19.70 18.85
C TYR A 380 0.55 -19.10 19.66
N LYS A 381 0.28 -19.64 20.85
CA LYS A 381 -0.68 -19.07 21.81
C LYS A 381 0.02 -18.23 22.87
N HIS A 382 -0.54 -17.07 23.19
CA HIS A 382 -0.05 -16.23 24.28
C HIS A 382 -0.58 -16.75 25.62
N LEU A 383 0.21 -17.55 26.34
CA LEU A 383 -0.28 -18.33 27.49
C LEU A 383 -0.57 -17.52 28.77
N GLN A 384 -0.28 -16.22 28.82
CA GLN A 384 -0.63 -15.34 29.96
C GLN A 384 -1.98 -14.61 29.78
N LEU A 385 -2.59 -14.67 28.59
CA LEU A 385 -3.77 -13.90 28.23
C LEU A 385 -4.91 -14.80 27.77
N GLN A 386 -6.13 -14.29 27.86
CA GLN A 386 -7.33 -14.89 27.27
C GLN A 386 -8.15 -13.84 26.50
N HIS A 387 -8.92 -14.31 25.53
CA HIS A 387 -9.92 -13.47 24.84
C HIS A 387 -11.17 -13.32 25.72
N LYS A 388 -11.52 -12.09 26.09
CA LYS A 388 -12.74 -11.73 26.84
C LYS A 388 -14.03 -12.40 26.32
N ARG A 389 -14.14 -12.55 25.00
CA ARG A 389 -15.32 -13.14 24.33
C ARG A 389 -15.37 -14.67 24.38
N THR A 390 -14.23 -15.35 24.58
CA THR A 390 -14.13 -16.81 24.34
C THR A 390 -13.37 -17.62 25.39
N GLY A 391 -12.71 -16.99 26.36
CA GLY A 391 -11.80 -17.65 27.32
C GLY A 391 -10.51 -18.24 26.71
N ASN A 392 -10.50 -18.55 25.41
CA ASN A 392 -9.32 -19.08 24.71
C ASN A 392 -8.14 -18.12 24.66
N SER A 393 -6.92 -18.64 24.77
CA SER A 393 -5.68 -17.88 24.61
C SER A 393 -5.56 -17.24 23.21
N PRO A 394 -5.08 -15.99 23.11
CA PRO A 394 -4.84 -15.32 21.84
C PRO A 394 -3.87 -16.08 20.93
N THR A 395 -4.11 -16.04 19.61
CA THR A 395 -3.13 -16.51 18.61
C THR A 395 -2.21 -15.36 18.21
N MET A 396 -0.91 -15.53 18.42
CA MET A 396 0.14 -14.60 18.01
C MET A 396 0.78 -15.04 16.70
N ILE A 397 1.19 -14.06 15.89
CA ILE A 397 2.06 -14.27 14.73
C ILE A 397 3.47 -14.59 15.25
N GLY A 398 4.06 -15.69 14.79
CA GLY A 398 5.47 -16.05 15.04
C GLY A 398 6.40 -15.64 13.89
N PRO A 399 7.61 -16.20 13.84
CA PRO A 399 8.53 -16.09 12.71
C PRO A 399 7.85 -16.31 11.36
N ILE A 400 8.24 -15.49 10.39
CA ILE A 400 7.77 -15.54 9.01
C ILE A 400 8.94 -15.87 8.10
N LEU A 401 8.78 -16.89 7.26
CA LEU A 401 9.68 -17.20 6.15
C LEU A 401 9.07 -16.70 4.85
N ILE A 402 9.81 -15.91 4.09
CA ILE A 402 9.49 -15.61 2.69
C ILE A 402 10.49 -16.37 1.82
N HIS A 403 10.01 -17.11 0.82
CA HIS A 403 10.83 -18.07 0.04
C HIS A 403 10.25 -18.31 -1.36
N GLN A 404 10.88 -19.14 -2.19
CA GLN A 404 10.38 -19.46 -3.54
C GLN A 404 9.91 -20.92 -3.68
N ARG A 405 10.41 -21.85 -2.87
CA ARG A 405 10.09 -23.29 -2.97
C ARG A 405 9.79 -23.92 -1.60
N LYS A 406 8.87 -24.88 -1.57
CA LYS A 406 8.53 -25.68 -0.38
C LYS A 406 9.51 -26.85 -0.20
N LEU A 407 10.79 -26.55 0.02
CA LEU A 407 11.81 -27.57 0.27
C LEU A 407 12.07 -27.73 1.77
N PRO A 408 12.47 -28.92 2.25
CA PRO A 408 12.94 -29.10 3.62
C PRO A 408 14.02 -28.07 3.98
N SER A 409 14.97 -27.82 3.08
CA SER A 409 16.03 -26.80 3.25
C SER A 409 15.51 -25.38 3.48
N SER A 410 14.35 -25.02 2.90
CA SER A 410 13.73 -23.71 3.12
C SER A 410 13.18 -23.59 4.54
N TYR A 411 12.59 -24.66 5.06
CA TYR A 411 12.10 -24.72 6.44
C TYR A 411 13.25 -24.88 7.46
N SER A 412 14.34 -25.57 7.08
CA SER A 412 15.60 -25.57 7.82
C SER A 412 16.20 -24.17 7.93
N TYR A 413 16.14 -23.34 6.89
CA TYR A 413 16.61 -21.95 6.95
C TYR A 413 15.82 -21.09 7.96
N LEU A 414 14.50 -21.30 8.07
CA LEU A 414 13.70 -20.67 9.12
C LEU A 414 14.12 -21.15 10.52
N ALA A 415 14.18 -22.46 10.75
CA ALA A 415 14.45 -23.03 12.07
C ALA A 415 15.90 -22.78 12.55
N SER A 416 16.88 -22.88 11.64
CA SER A 416 18.27 -22.48 11.92
C SER A 416 18.37 -21.01 12.27
N THR A 417 17.76 -20.10 11.51
CA THR A 417 17.79 -18.66 11.84
C THR A 417 17.20 -18.40 13.23
N CYS A 418 16.05 -19.01 13.56
CA CYS A 418 15.45 -18.86 14.89
C CYS A 418 16.35 -19.40 16.01
N THR A 419 16.92 -20.60 15.85
CA THR A 419 17.81 -21.21 16.87
C THR A 419 19.18 -20.54 16.97
N SER A 420 19.70 -19.93 15.90
CA SER A 420 20.90 -19.08 15.97
C SER A 420 20.66 -17.76 16.70
N LEU A 421 19.45 -17.20 16.62
CA LEU A 421 19.08 -15.98 17.34
C LEU A 421 18.67 -16.25 18.81
N ARG A 422 18.10 -17.43 19.08
CA ARG A 422 17.74 -17.88 20.42
C ARG A 422 17.95 -19.41 20.56
N PRO A 423 19.14 -19.84 21.07
CA PRO A 423 19.49 -21.27 21.15
C PRO A 423 18.50 -22.15 21.92
N ALA A 424 17.86 -21.61 22.95
CA ALA A 424 16.84 -22.31 23.73
C ALA A 424 15.68 -22.85 22.87
N LEU A 425 15.37 -22.21 21.72
CA LEU A 425 14.30 -22.66 20.82
C LEU A 425 14.53 -24.08 20.25
N ARG A 426 15.70 -24.69 20.44
CA ARG A 426 15.92 -26.13 20.17
C ARG A 426 14.99 -27.04 20.96
N GLU A 427 14.59 -26.59 22.16
CA GLU A 427 13.75 -27.32 23.12
C GLU A 427 12.24 -27.09 22.90
N ILE A 428 11.82 -26.58 21.73
CA ILE A 428 10.39 -26.46 21.38
C ILE A 428 9.72 -27.84 21.44
N LEU A 429 8.68 -27.96 22.27
CA LEU A 429 8.07 -29.26 22.57
C LEU A 429 7.11 -29.76 21.48
N PHE A 430 6.37 -28.85 20.82
CA PHE A 430 5.28 -29.22 19.92
C PHE A 430 5.25 -28.41 18.62
N ILE A 431 5.14 -29.10 17.48
CA ILE A 431 5.03 -28.50 16.14
C ILE A 431 3.76 -28.98 15.44
N GLY A 432 2.92 -28.06 14.99
CA GLY A 432 1.65 -28.34 14.35
C GLY A 432 1.66 -28.09 12.84
N THR A 433 1.19 -29.06 12.05
CA THR A 433 1.21 -28.99 10.57
C THR A 433 -0.01 -29.66 9.91
N ASP A 434 -0.20 -29.45 8.61
CA ASP A 434 -1.29 -29.98 7.78
C ASP A 434 -0.96 -31.30 7.04
N ASP A 435 0.03 -32.07 7.52
CA ASP A 435 0.67 -33.26 6.87
C ASP A 435 1.72 -32.90 5.77
N GLU A 436 2.19 -31.65 5.69
CA GLU A 436 3.31 -31.29 4.82
C GLU A 436 4.66 -31.79 5.35
N LYS A 437 5.04 -33.02 4.96
CA LYS A 437 6.32 -33.69 5.30
C LYS A 437 7.56 -32.81 5.10
N ALA A 438 7.56 -31.90 4.13
CA ALA A 438 8.68 -30.99 3.89
C ALA A 438 8.94 -30.05 5.07
N ILE A 439 7.88 -29.57 5.75
CA ILE A 439 8.00 -28.74 6.95
C ILE A 439 8.62 -29.58 8.06
N TYR A 440 8.03 -30.73 8.40
CA TYR A 440 8.53 -31.61 9.47
C TYR A 440 10.00 -31.99 9.27
N ASN A 441 10.38 -32.46 8.08
CA ASN A 441 11.75 -32.85 7.77
C ASN A 441 12.73 -31.67 7.79
N GLY A 442 12.28 -30.46 7.49
CA GLY A 442 13.13 -29.28 7.50
C GLY A 442 13.38 -28.69 8.89
N VAL A 443 12.36 -28.71 9.76
CA VAL A 443 12.45 -28.11 11.10
C VAL A 443 12.95 -29.07 12.18
N SER A 444 12.71 -30.38 12.05
CA SER A 444 13.07 -31.39 13.06
C SER A 444 14.57 -31.46 13.37
N THR A 445 15.44 -31.18 12.40
CA THR A 445 16.90 -31.10 12.61
C THR A 445 17.30 -30.01 13.62
N PHE A 446 16.49 -28.96 13.77
CA PHE A 446 16.75 -27.82 14.66
C PHE A 446 15.89 -27.87 15.93
N PHE A 447 14.85 -28.70 15.95
CA PHE A 447 13.95 -28.93 17.09
C PHE A 447 13.89 -30.43 17.42
N PRO A 448 15.01 -31.05 17.84
CA PRO A 448 15.15 -32.51 17.88
C PRO A 448 14.21 -33.19 18.89
N GLY A 449 13.89 -32.52 20.01
CA GLY A 449 12.93 -33.01 21.01
C GLY A 449 11.45 -32.83 20.63
N SER A 450 11.16 -32.13 19.52
CA SER A 450 9.79 -31.72 19.20
C SER A 450 8.89 -32.87 18.74
N LYS A 451 7.70 -32.98 19.35
CA LYS A 451 6.63 -33.87 18.90
C LYS A 451 5.77 -33.16 17.84
N ASN A 452 5.56 -33.80 16.70
CA ASN A 452 4.74 -33.25 15.62
C ASN A 452 3.28 -33.67 15.79
N ILE A 453 2.36 -32.71 15.66
CA ILE A 453 0.91 -32.90 15.78
C ILE A 453 0.28 -32.58 14.44
N GLN A 454 -0.55 -33.49 13.93
CA GLN A 454 -1.21 -33.30 12.63
C GLN A 454 -2.61 -32.70 12.75
N CYS A 455 -3.00 -31.91 11.75
CA CYS A 455 -4.31 -31.28 11.70
C CYS A 455 -5.42 -32.30 11.46
N PHE A 456 -6.32 -32.48 12.44
CA PHE A 456 -7.45 -33.42 12.39
C PHE A 456 -8.36 -33.18 11.18
N ARG A 457 -8.62 -31.92 10.83
CA ARG A 457 -9.41 -31.52 9.65
C ARG A 457 -8.77 -32.02 8.35
N HIS A 458 -7.44 -31.94 8.24
CA HIS A 458 -6.71 -32.44 7.07
C HIS A 458 -6.64 -33.97 7.04
N MET A 459 -6.52 -34.64 8.19
CA MET A 459 -6.56 -36.10 8.26
C MET A 459 -7.94 -36.66 7.90
N ARG A 460 -9.04 -36.12 8.45
CA ARG A 460 -10.42 -36.46 8.04
C ARG A 460 -10.58 -36.31 6.52
N ASN A 461 -10.20 -35.15 5.97
CA ASN A 461 -10.25 -34.90 4.52
C ASN A 461 -9.35 -35.83 3.69
N ASN A 462 -8.29 -36.40 4.25
CA ASN A 462 -7.45 -37.39 3.58
C ASN A 462 -8.16 -38.75 3.51
N ILE A 463 -8.72 -39.20 4.64
CA ILE A 463 -9.45 -40.47 4.77
C ILE A 463 -10.75 -40.46 3.95
N SER A 464 -11.58 -39.40 4.05
CA SER A 464 -12.80 -39.27 3.24
C SER A 464 -12.52 -39.25 1.73
N ARG A 465 -11.39 -38.67 1.29
CA ARG A 465 -10.97 -38.75 -0.12
C ARG A 465 -10.56 -40.18 -0.51
N LYS A 466 -9.92 -40.93 0.37
CA LYS A 466 -9.58 -42.33 0.11
C LYS A 466 -10.83 -43.19 -0.01
N LEU A 467 -11.77 -43.09 0.93
CA LEU A 467 -13.06 -43.80 0.90
C LEU A 467 -13.80 -43.53 -0.42
N LYS A 468 -13.98 -42.26 -0.79
CA LYS A 468 -14.55 -41.86 -2.08
C LYS A 468 -13.78 -42.41 -3.30
N SER A 469 -12.45 -42.51 -3.23
CA SER A 469 -11.64 -43.11 -4.31
C SER A 469 -11.73 -44.63 -4.43
N LEU A 470 -12.20 -45.31 -3.37
CA LEU A 470 -12.55 -46.74 -3.41
C LEU A 470 -13.99 -46.97 -3.91
N GLY A 471 -14.80 -45.91 -4.00
CA GLY A 471 -16.21 -45.98 -4.40
C GLY A 471 -17.20 -46.08 -3.24
N VAL A 472 -16.75 -45.90 -1.99
CA VAL A 472 -17.62 -45.89 -0.81
C VAL A 472 -18.57 -44.68 -0.83
N SER A 473 -19.83 -44.91 -0.49
CA SER A 473 -20.88 -43.89 -0.46
C SER A 473 -20.65 -42.83 0.62
N ASP A 474 -21.34 -41.68 0.51
CA ASP A 474 -21.28 -40.62 1.52
C ASP A 474 -21.88 -41.04 2.87
N ASN A 475 -22.82 -41.99 2.89
CA ASN A 475 -23.40 -42.50 4.13
C ASN A 475 -22.39 -43.39 4.87
N ALA A 476 -21.89 -44.45 4.22
CA ALA A 476 -20.87 -45.32 4.80
C ALA A 476 -19.60 -44.54 5.16
N THR A 477 -19.17 -43.58 4.31
CA THR A 477 -18.04 -42.68 4.61
C THR A 477 -18.23 -41.92 5.93
N SER A 478 -19.45 -41.53 6.27
CA SER A 478 -19.74 -40.82 7.51
C SER A 478 -19.60 -41.73 8.74
N GLU A 479 -19.94 -43.02 8.62
CA GLU A 479 -19.73 -44.01 9.68
C GLU A 479 -18.25 -44.32 9.89
N PHE A 480 -17.47 -44.58 8.84
CA PHE A 480 -16.01 -44.75 8.97
C PHE A 480 -15.35 -43.54 9.66
N ILE A 481 -15.80 -42.31 9.35
CA ILE A 481 -15.27 -41.11 9.99
C ILE A 481 -15.72 -41.00 11.46
N ARG A 482 -16.92 -41.48 11.82
CA ARG A 482 -17.39 -41.56 13.21
C ARG A 482 -16.57 -42.57 14.01
N ASP A 483 -16.38 -43.78 13.49
CA ASP A 483 -15.57 -44.82 14.14
C ASP A 483 -14.13 -44.34 14.41
N ILE A 484 -13.52 -43.64 13.45
CA ILE A 484 -12.12 -43.16 13.56
C ILE A 484 -11.99 -41.93 14.47
N PHE A 485 -12.94 -40.98 14.42
CA PHE A 485 -12.79 -39.65 15.03
C PHE A 485 -13.87 -39.25 16.04
N GLY A 486 -14.77 -40.17 16.39
CA GLY A 486 -15.88 -39.94 17.29
C GLY A 486 -16.99 -39.06 16.71
N ALA A 487 -18.00 -38.80 17.54
CA ALA A 487 -19.06 -37.84 17.26
C ALA A 487 -19.32 -36.91 18.46
N LYS A 488 -19.40 -35.61 18.17
CA LYS A 488 -19.83 -34.59 19.13
C LYS A 488 -21.34 -34.42 19.01
N ARG A 489 -22.11 -35.06 19.88
CA ARG A 489 -23.56 -34.88 19.97
C ARG A 489 -23.88 -33.52 20.65
N PRO A 490 -25.10 -32.98 20.53
CA PRO A 490 -25.45 -31.66 21.06
C PRO A 490 -25.39 -31.53 22.60
N SER A 491 -25.31 -32.65 23.33
CA SER A 491 -25.24 -32.67 24.79
C SER A 491 -23.80 -32.87 25.28
N PRO A 492 -23.33 -32.11 26.29
CA PRO A 492 -22.00 -32.30 26.88
C PRO A 492 -21.83 -33.64 27.63
N ARG A 493 -22.88 -34.46 27.75
CA ARG A 493 -22.83 -35.81 28.36
C ARG A 493 -22.83 -36.96 27.34
N SER A 494 -22.77 -36.69 26.03
CA SER A 494 -22.76 -37.74 25.00
C SER A 494 -21.75 -37.48 23.87
N VAL A 495 -20.49 -37.26 24.28
CA VAL A 495 -19.35 -37.39 23.37
C VAL A 495 -19.14 -38.88 23.10
N GLU A 496 -19.18 -39.26 21.82
CA GLU A 496 -18.85 -40.58 21.34
C GLU A 496 -17.37 -40.55 20.94
N TYR A 497 -16.52 -41.30 21.65
CA TYR A 497 -15.08 -41.36 21.38
C TYR A 497 -14.80 -42.19 20.12
N GLY A 498 -13.78 -41.81 19.36
CA GLY A 498 -13.31 -42.58 18.21
C GLY A 498 -11.99 -43.28 18.48
N LEU A 499 -11.54 -44.11 17.54
CA LEU A 499 -10.24 -44.77 17.56
C LEU A 499 -9.06 -43.80 17.86
N VAL A 500 -9.15 -42.54 17.42
CA VAL A 500 -8.15 -41.49 17.67
C VAL A 500 -8.04 -41.05 19.15
N ASP A 501 -9.05 -41.34 19.96
CA ASP A 501 -9.13 -41.00 21.39
C ASP A 501 -8.51 -42.05 22.31
N ALA A 502 -7.98 -43.16 21.76
CA ALA A 502 -7.25 -44.18 22.50
C ALA A 502 -6.15 -43.58 23.40
N THR A 503 -6.06 -44.09 24.63
CA THR A 503 -5.14 -43.65 25.69
C THR A 503 -3.74 -44.26 25.57
N SER A 504 -3.57 -45.29 24.74
CA SER A 504 -2.29 -45.94 24.47
C SER A 504 -2.18 -46.44 23.03
N GLU A 505 -0.96 -46.77 22.60
CA GLU A 505 -0.73 -47.38 21.28
C GLU A 505 -1.24 -48.83 21.19
N ASP A 506 -1.35 -49.53 22.33
CA ASP A 506 -1.83 -50.92 22.42
C ASP A 506 -3.37 -50.99 22.38
N GLU A 507 -4.03 -50.04 23.06
CA GLU A 507 -5.48 -49.83 22.95
C GLU A 507 -5.87 -49.49 21.51
N PHE A 508 -5.11 -48.59 20.86
CA PHE A 508 -5.33 -48.25 19.45
C PHE A 508 -5.21 -49.48 18.52
N ASP A 509 -4.19 -50.33 18.71
CA ASP A 509 -4.03 -51.54 17.89
C ASP A 509 -5.11 -52.59 18.17
N THR A 510 -5.56 -52.69 19.42
CA THR A 510 -6.64 -53.61 19.83
C THR A 510 -7.95 -53.20 19.18
N GLU A 511 -8.34 -51.94 19.32
CA GLU A 511 -9.58 -51.41 18.74
C GLU A 511 -9.54 -51.39 17.21
N LEU A 512 -8.39 -51.09 16.60
CA LEU A 512 -8.26 -51.19 15.15
C LEU A 512 -8.49 -52.62 14.63
N ARG A 513 -8.07 -53.66 15.36
CA ARG A 513 -8.38 -55.06 14.98
C ARG A 513 -9.87 -55.37 15.11
N HIS A 514 -10.55 -54.88 16.14
CA HIS A 514 -12.02 -55.02 16.24
C HIS A 514 -12.74 -54.39 15.04
N TYR A 515 -12.24 -53.27 14.53
CA TYR A 515 -12.77 -52.64 13.31
C TYR A 515 -12.47 -53.40 12.01
N GLU A 516 -11.59 -54.41 11.97
CA GLU A 516 -11.28 -55.15 10.72
C GLU A 516 -12.54 -55.76 10.10
N ILE A 517 -13.30 -56.52 10.89
CA ILE A 517 -14.54 -57.19 10.44
C ILE A 517 -15.58 -56.14 10.07
N ILE A 518 -15.86 -55.19 10.98
CA ILE A 518 -16.87 -54.13 10.83
C ILE A 518 -16.63 -53.31 9.56
N TRP A 519 -15.38 -52.91 9.31
CA TRP A 519 -15.03 -52.08 8.15
C TRP A 519 -15.02 -52.85 6.85
N ASN A 520 -14.62 -54.12 6.87
CA ASN A 520 -14.66 -54.98 5.71
C ASN A 520 -16.12 -55.29 5.31
N GLU A 521 -16.97 -55.68 6.25
CA GLU A 521 -18.40 -55.95 6.01
C GLU A 521 -19.13 -54.71 5.48
N ARG A 522 -18.97 -53.55 6.15
CA ARG A 522 -19.56 -52.28 5.70
C ARG A 522 -19.07 -51.89 4.29
N GLU A 523 -17.81 -52.14 3.96
CA GLU A 523 -17.27 -51.86 2.62
C GLU A 523 -17.79 -52.83 1.56
N ILE A 524 -17.94 -54.12 1.90
CA ILE A 524 -18.52 -55.17 1.03
C ILE A 524 -19.98 -54.83 0.70
N GLU A 525 -20.78 -54.50 1.70
CA GLU A 525 -22.21 -54.17 1.55
C GLU A 525 -22.42 -52.90 0.70
N ASP A 526 -21.73 -51.81 1.05
CA ASP A 526 -21.90 -50.50 0.41
C ASP A 526 -21.40 -50.49 -1.04
N ARG A 527 -20.24 -51.11 -1.32
CA ARG A 527 -19.66 -51.18 -2.67
C ARG A 527 -20.17 -52.36 -3.50
N LYS A 528 -20.87 -53.33 -2.90
CA LYS A 528 -21.30 -54.61 -3.50
C LYS A 528 -20.14 -55.37 -4.14
N THR A 529 -19.12 -55.66 -3.34
CA THR A 529 -17.84 -56.21 -3.81
C THR A 529 -17.27 -57.22 -2.82
N ASP A 530 -16.71 -58.33 -3.30
CA ASP A 530 -16.08 -59.36 -2.45
C ASP A 530 -14.64 -59.00 -2.00
N SER A 531 -14.21 -57.74 -2.20
CA SER A 531 -12.84 -57.29 -1.98
C SER A 531 -12.80 -55.93 -1.28
N PRO A 532 -12.87 -55.92 0.07
CA PRO A 532 -12.65 -54.73 0.87
C PRO A 532 -11.16 -54.35 0.83
N LEU A 533 -10.89 -53.04 0.84
CA LEU A 533 -9.56 -52.46 0.64
C LEU A 533 -9.24 -51.36 1.66
N PHE A 534 -10.22 -50.82 2.36
CA PHE A 534 -10.07 -49.68 3.25
C PHE A 534 -9.29 -50.04 4.51
N TYR A 535 -9.67 -51.11 5.23
CA TYR A 535 -8.98 -51.54 6.45
C TYR A 535 -7.48 -51.78 6.19
N LYS A 536 -7.17 -52.62 5.19
CA LYS A 536 -5.79 -52.93 4.77
C LYS A 536 -4.99 -51.68 4.40
N TRP A 537 -5.62 -50.70 3.76
CA TRP A 537 -4.99 -49.40 3.49
C TRP A 537 -4.76 -48.58 4.75
N PHE A 538 -5.74 -48.52 5.67
CA PHE A 538 -5.64 -47.74 6.91
C PHE A 538 -4.56 -48.31 7.83
N ALA A 539 -4.57 -49.63 8.06
CA ALA A 539 -3.55 -50.33 8.83
C ALA A 539 -2.13 -50.09 8.26
N LYS A 540 -1.97 -50.10 6.93
CA LYS A 540 -0.67 -49.86 6.29
C LYS A 540 -0.23 -48.39 6.29
N GLU A 541 -1.11 -47.46 5.93
CA GLU A 541 -0.74 -46.08 5.60
C GLU A 541 -1.07 -45.06 6.70
N LYS A 542 -1.85 -45.45 7.72
CA LYS A 542 -2.36 -44.55 8.78
C LYS A 542 -2.04 -44.99 10.21
N LEU A 543 -1.92 -46.27 10.51
CA LEU A 543 -1.62 -46.78 11.88
C LEU A 543 -0.47 -46.01 12.55
N ALA A 544 0.72 -46.03 11.94
CA ALA A 544 1.90 -45.33 12.47
C ALA A 544 1.75 -43.79 12.52
N VAL A 545 0.92 -43.21 11.64
CA VAL A 545 0.65 -41.76 11.62
C VAL A 545 -0.26 -41.38 12.80
N PHE A 546 -1.27 -42.17 13.11
CA PHE A 546 -2.18 -41.93 14.23
C PHE A 546 -1.43 -42.01 15.57
N LYS A 547 -0.72 -43.13 15.80
CA LYS A 547 0.13 -43.36 16.97
C LYS A 547 1.07 -42.18 17.25
N LYS A 548 1.84 -41.78 16.23
CA LYS A 548 2.87 -40.73 16.37
C LYS A 548 2.33 -39.30 16.45
N HIS A 549 1.15 -39.00 15.88
CA HIS A 549 0.75 -37.61 15.60
C HIS A 549 -0.67 -37.19 16.01
N LEU A 550 -1.54 -38.10 16.49
CA LEU A 550 -2.97 -37.79 16.71
C LEU A 550 -3.56 -38.32 18.04
N LEU A 551 -2.98 -39.36 18.67
CA LEU A 551 -3.57 -39.98 19.86
C LEU A 551 -3.76 -39.02 21.05
N LEU A 552 -4.65 -39.40 21.96
CA LEU A 552 -5.01 -38.59 23.11
C LEU A 552 -3.82 -38.22 24.03
N PRO A 553 -2.85 -39.11 24.35
CA PRO A 553 -1.71 -38.73 25.20
C PRO A 553 -0.88 -37.59 24.62
N LEU A 554 -0.69 -37.57 23.30
CA LEU A 554 0.00 -36.47 22.62
C LEU A 554 -0.78 -35.17 22.75
N ARG A 555 -2.10 -35.19 22.52
CA ARG A 555 -2.97 -34.02 22.68
C ARG A 555 -3.00 -33.49 24.11
N ILE A 556 -3.05 -34.36 25.11
CA ILE A 556 -2.94 -34.00 26.53
C ILE A 556 -1.59 -33.32 26.80
N SER A 557 -0.47 -33.93 26.37
CA SER A 557 0.85 -33.34 26.58
C SER A 557 1.04 -31.97 25.90
N ALA A 558 0.33 -31.73 24.80
CA ALA A 558 0.33 -30.48 24.05
C ALA A 558 -0.68 -29.42 24.55
N GLY A 559 -1.27 -29.61 25.74
CA GLY A 559 -2.23 -28.67 26.34
C GLY A 559 -3.60 -28.63 25.63
N LEU A 560 -3.91 -29.59 24.75
CA LEU A 560 -5.18 -29.66 24.03
C LEU A 560 -6.23 -30.51 24.77
N GLY A 561 -5.80 -31.45 25.61
CA GLY A 561 -6.68 -32.45 26.22
C GLY A 561 -7.42 -33.26 25.15
N PHE A 562 -8.74 -33.35 25.23
CA PHE A 562 -9.58 -33.99 24.20
C PHE A 562 -9.79 -33.11 22.95
N ALA A 563 -9.35 -31.84 22.94
CA ALA A 563 -9.55 -30.96 21.80
C ALA A 563 -8.73 -31.39 20.58
N GLU A 564 -9.30 -31.19 19.39
CA GLU A 564 -8.65 -31.53 18.13
C GLU A 564 -7.68 -30.43 17.69
N TYR A 565 -6.45 -30.80 17.32
CA TYR A 565 -5.54 -29.84 16.72
C TYR A 565 -6.01 -29.41 15.31
N THR A 566 -6.08 -28.09 15.08
CA THR A 566 -6.42 -27.52 13.77
C THR A 566 -5.52 -26.34 13.41
N THR A 567 -5.13 -26.25 12.13
CA THR A 567 -4.40 -25.12 11.55
C THR A 567 -5.27 -23.88 11.34
N ASN A 568 -6.48 -23.83 11.92
CA ASN A 568 -7.41 -22.69 11.83
C ASN A 568 -6.78 -21.38 12.34
N ALA A 569 -5.86 -21.48 13.30
CA ALA A 569 -5.05 -20.35 13.78
C ALA A 569 -4.22 -19.72 12.65
N ASN A 570 -3.47 -20.55 11.92
CA ASN A 570 -2.71 -20.14 10.76
C ASN A 570 -3.63 -19.68 9.61
N GLU A 571 -4.71 -20.40 9.29
CA GLU A 571 -5.68 -19.99 8.25
C GLU A 571 -6.25 -18.58 8.52
N SER A 572 -6.56 -18.28 9.79
CA SER A 572 -7.07 -16.97 10.23
C SER A 572 -6.03 -15.86 10.11
N VAL A 573 -4.79 -16.09 10.55
CA VAL A 573 -3.67 -15.16 10.34
C VAL A 573 -3.44 -14.95 8.83
N ASN A 574 -3.34 -16.03 8.06
CA ASN A 574 -3.11 -16.01 6.62
C ASN A 574 -4.24 -15.30 5.84
N LYS A 575 -5.46 -15.26 6.38
CA LYS A 575 -6.54 -14.40 5.88
C LYS A 575 -6.30 -12.93 6.22
N LYS A 576 -6.02 -12.59 7.49
CA LYS A 576 -5.71 -11.21 7.92
C LYS A 576 -4.53 -10.60 7.16
N LEU A 577 -3.51 -11.39 6.83
CA LEU A 577 -2.37 -10.96 6.00
C LEU A 577 -2.81 -10.57 4.59
N LYS A 578 -3.67 -11.38 3.95
CA LYS A 578 -4.23 -11.10 2.62
C LYS A 578 -5.10 -9.85 2.63
N GLU A 579 -5.89 -9.65 3.69
CA GLU A 579 -6.69 -8.45 3.91
C GLU A 579 -5.81 -7.20 4.06
N LYS A 580 -4.74 -7.25 4.86
CA LYS A 580 -3.78 -6.15 5.04
C LYS A 580 -3.15 -5.67 3.74
N VAL A 581 -2.82 -6.60 2.82
CA VAL A 581 -2.28 -6.27 1.49
C VAL A 581 -3.36 -6.08 0.42
N ASN A 582 -4.64 -5.95 0.82
CA ASN A 582 -5.79 -5.78 -0.08
C ASN A 582 -5.89 -6.86 -1.18
N TYR A 583 -5.47 -8.08 -0.89
CA TYR A 583 -5.40 -9.22 -1.81
C TYR A 583 -4.59 -8.96 -3.11
N LYS A 584 -3.67 -7.99 -3.09
CA LYS A 584 -2.81 -7.62 -4.24
C LYS A 584 -1.41 -8.21 -4.07
N GLU A 585 -0.73 -8.47 -5.18
CA GLU A 585 0.69 -8.81 -5.15
C GLU A 585 1.49 -7.62 -4.58
N SER A 586 2.11 -7.81 -3.42
CA SER A 586 3.00 -6.82 -2.82
C SER A 586 4.44 -7.01 -3.31
N GLN A 587 5.19 -5.91 -3.37
CA GLN A 587 6.64 -6.00 -3.42
C GLN A 587 7.16 -6.44 -2.05
N LEU A 588 8.31 -7.13 -2.06
CA LEU A 588 8.87 -7.76 -0.87
C LEU A 588 9.09 -6.73 0.25
N GLY A 589 9.62 -5.55 -0.09
CA GLY A 589 9.87 -4.45 0.86
C GLY A 589 8.61 -3.88 1.54
N ASP A 590 7.54 -3.67 0.78
CA ASP A 590 6.24 -3.18 1.29
C ASP A 590 5.54 -4.27 2.13
N PHE A 591 5.71 -5.52 1.73
CA PHE A 591 5.19 -6.68 2.43
C PHE A 591 5.78 -6.79 3.84
N CYS A 592 7.11 -6.71 3.98
CA CYS A 592 7.76 -6.77 5.30
C CYS A 592 7.31 -5.64 6.25
N GLU A 593 7.11 -4.41 5.76
CA GLU A 593 6.54 -3.31 6.57
C GLU A 593 5.09 -3.61 7.00
N SER A 594 4.28 -4.15 6.08
CA SER A 594 2.90 -4.55 6.37
C SER A 594 2.85 -5.63 7.46
N MET A 595 3.72 -6.65 7.39
CA MET A 595 3.88 -7.70 8.40
C MET A 595 4.28 -7.12 9.76
N TYR A 596 5.31 -6.27 9.80
CA TYR A 596 5.78 -5.64 11.02
C TYR A 596 4.66 -4.83 11.70
N SER A 597 3.93 -4.02 10.92
CA SER A 597 2.80 -3.23 11.45
C SER A 597 1.65 -4.07 12.04
N MET A 598 1.52 -5.34 11.63
CA MET A 598 0.53 -6.26 12.19
C MET A 598 1.01 -6.89 13.50
N ILE A 599 2.29 -7.25 13.60
CA ILE A 599 2.91 -7.73 14.83
C ILE A 599 2.86 -6.62 15.89
N GLU A 600 3.21 -5.40 15.53
CA GLU A 600 3.13 -4.23 16.42
C GLU A 600 1.70 -3.91 16.87
N ALA A 601 0.69 -4.19 16.04
CA ALA A 601 -0.70 -4.09 16.47
C ALA A 601 -1.07 -5.15 17.51
N GLN A 602 -0.59 -6.40 17.35
CA GLN A 602 -0.79 -7.45 18.36
C GLN A 602 -0.06 -7.13 19.67
N ASN A 603 1.18 -6.63 19.60
CA ASN A 603 1.98 -6.20 20.75
C ASN A 603 1.22 -5.15 21.59
N LYS A 604 0.62 -4.15 20.92
CA LYS A 604 -0.21 -3.13 21.56
C LYS A 604 -1.51 -3.67 22.15
N ASP A 605 -2.11 -4.71 21.56
CA ASP A 605 -3.29 -5.35 22.15
C ASP A 605 -2.93 -6.20 23.39
N VAL A 606 -1.74 -6.79 23.43
CA VAL A 606 -1.17 -7.44 24.64
C VAL A 606 -0.93 -6.41 25.73
N GLU A 607 -0.34 -5.26 25.42
CA GLU A 607 -0.08 -4.17 26.38
C GLU A 607 -1.36 -3.55 26.94
N LYS A 608 -2.39 -3.35 26.10
CA LYS A 608 -3.72 -2.86 26.54
C LYS A 608 -4.38 -3.79 27.57
N ALA A 609 -4.09 -5.09 27.53
CA ALA A 609 -4.69 -6.05 28.46
C ALA A 609 -4.33 -5.71 29.92
N ILE A 610 -3.11 -5.19 30.17
CA ILE A 610 -2.61 -4.75 31.49
C ILE A 610 -3.56 -3.73 32.14
N ILE A 611 -4.25 -2.91 31.35
CA ILE A 611 -5.23 -1.92 31.84
C ILE A 611 -6.68 -2.34 31.58
N GLY A 612 -6.93 -3.64 31.41
CA GLY A 612 -8.26 -4.17 31.10
C GLY A 612 -8.82 -3.69 29.76
N ALA A 613 -8.02 -3.09 28.87
CA ALA A 613 -8.47 -2.52 27.60
C ALA A 613 -8.27 -3.49 26.41
N GLY A 614 -8.99 -3.24 25.31
CA GLY A 614 -8.86 -4.04 24.10
C GLY A 614 -9.49 -5.46 24.17
N PRO A 615 -9.12 -6.36 23.24
CA PRO A 615 -9.81 -7.63 23.01
C PRO A 615 -9.38 -8.79 23.93
N PHE A 616 -8.37 -8.54 24.77
CA PHE A 616 -7.76 -9.52 25.68
C PHE A 616 -7.90 -9.06 27.13
N GLU A 617 -7.78 -10.01 28.04
CA GLU A 617 -7.64 -9.81 29.48
C GLU A 617 -6.56 -10.77 29.99
N LEU A 618 -6.00 -10.49 31.16
CA LEU A 618 -5.05 -11.38 31.81
C LEU A 618 -5.79 -12.63 32.29
N ARG A 619 -5.16 -13.81 32.15
CA ARG A 619 -5.70 -15.00 32.82
C ARG A 619 -5.68 -14.78 34.35
N PRO A 620 -6.54 -15.47 35.12
CA PRO A 620 -6.62 -15.29 36.57
C PRO A 620 -5.28 -15.38 37.32
N GLU A 621 -4.35 -16.23 36.87
CA GLU A 621 -3.04 -16.42 37.52
C GLU A 621 -2.13 -15.18 37.42
N TYR A 622 -2.39 -14.26 36.48
CA TYR A 622 -1.63 -13.03 36.25
C TYR A 622 -2.41 -11.77 36.63
N LYS A 623 -3.58 -11.89 37.29
CA LYS A 623 -4.43 -10.74 37.62
C LYS A 623 -3.71 -9.68 38.49
N GLU A 624 -2.66 -10.08 39.22
CA GLU A 624 -1.75 -9.21 39.97
C GLU A 624 -1.01 -8.15 39.13
N TYR A 625 -0.88 -8.35 37.82
CA TYR A 625 -0.28 -7.37 36.90
C TYR A 625 -1.31 -6.41 36.28
N GLU A 626 -2.60 -6.54 36.61
CA GLU A 626 -3.64 -5.66 36.08
C GLU A 626 -3.69 -4.33 36.85
N ILE A 627 -3.61 -3.22 36.14
CA ILE A 627 -3.56 -1.86 36.69
C ILE A 627 -4.80 -1.10 36.24
N CYS A 628 -5.52 -0.48 37.18
CA CYS A 628 -6.69 0.34 36.84
C CYS A 628 -6.30 1.46 35.85
N PRO A 629 -7.07 1.72 34.77
CA PRO A 629 -6.76 2.78 33.81
C PRO A 629 -6.49 4.15 34.44
N THR A 630 -7.23 4.52 35.48
CA THR A 630 -7.07 5.80 36.18
C THR A 630 -5.73 5.91 36.89
N ASP A 631 -5.17 4.81 37.39
CA ASP A 631 -3.86 4.78 38.05
C ASP A 631 -2.73 4.66 37.02
N TRP A 632 -2.94 3.89 35.95
CA TRP A 632 -2.02 3.81 34.81
C TRP A 632 -1.67 5.18 34.23
N PHE A 633 -2.67 6.06 34.08
CA PHE A 633 -2.45 7.40 33.57
C PHE A 633 -1.77 8.37 34.55
N LYS A 634 -1.69 8.03 35.85
CA LYS A 634 -0.85 8.75 36.84
C LYS A 634 0.62 8.36 36.79
N LEU A 635 0.95 7.15 36.31
CA LEU A 635 2.33 6.66 36.24
C LEU A 635 3.17 7.43 35.22
N SER A 636 4.46 7.60 35.50
CA SER A 636 5.44 8.15 34.56
C SER A 636 5.65 7.22 33.36
N SER A 637 6.16 7.78 32.24
CA SER A 637 6.49 6.97 31.06
C SER A 637 7.50 5.85 31.36
N SER A 638 8.53 6.08 32.19
CA SER A 638 9.48 5.00 32.56
C SER A 638 8.74 3.89 33.32
N THR A 639 8.01 4.27 34.37
CA THR A 639 7.27 3.33 35.22
C THR A 639 6.28 2.49 34.41
N ARG A 640 5.62 3.05 33.38
CA ARG A 640 4.76 2.29 32.47
C ARG A 640 5.54 1.24 31.65
N HIS A 641 6.74 1.57 31.16
CA HIS A 641 7.60 0.61 30.47
C HIS A 641 8.07 -0.49 31.44
N ASP A 642 8.40 -0.14 32.68
CA ASP A 642 8.81 -1.10 33.71
C ASP A 642 7.67 -2.06 34.09
N GLN A 643 6.42 -1.57 34.20
CA GLN A 643 5.24 -2.40 34.43
C GLN A 643 4.95 -3.36 33.25
N VAL A 644 5.01 -2.88 31.99
CA VAL A 644 4.92 -3.74 30.80
C VAL A 644 6.00 -4.80 30.81
N LYS A 645 7.25 -4.41 31.10
CA LYS A 645 8.40 -5.31 31.15
C LYS A 645 8.24 -6.36 32.25
N ALA A 646 7.72 -5.99 33.43
CA ALA A 646 7.42 -6.90 34.51
C ALA A 646 6.38 -7.95 34.09
N PHE A 647 5.25 -7.55 33.50
CA PHE A 647 4.23 -8.49 32.99
C PHE A 647 4.77 -9.42 31.90
N LEU A 648 5.51 -8.89 30.91
CA LEU A 648 6.07 -9.68 29.81
C LEU A 648 7.14 -10.67 30.32
N ASN A 649 7.88 -10.32 31.36
CA ASN A 649 8.89 -11.20 31.97
C ASN A 649 8.33 -12.12 33.08
N ALA A 650 7.10 -11.89 33.56
CA ALA A 650 6.50 -12.70 34.62
C ALA A 650 6.55 -14.20 34.28
N PRO A 651 7.02 -15.09 35.18
CA PRO A 651 7.17 -16.50 34.87
C PRO A 651 5.83 -17.14 34.49
N LEU A 652 5.85 -18.18 33.67
CA LEU A 652 4.64 -18.96 33.44
C LEU A 652 4.20 -19.62 34.75
N LYS A 653 2.95 -19.37 35.13
CA LYS A 653 2.24 -20.03 36.23
C LYS A 653 1.35 -21.14 35.64
N PRO A 654 1.85 -22.38 35.49
CA PRO A 654 1.06 -23.50 35.00
C PRO A 654 -0.01 -23.90 36.03
N SER A 655 -1.11 -24.49 35.58
CA SER A 655 -2.20 -24.97 36.45
C SER A 655 -1.83 -26.21 37.29
N ARG A 656 -0.58 -26.67 37.27
CA ARG A 656 0.02 -27.71 38.13
C ARG A 656 1.53 -27.46 38.32
N PRO A 657 2.11 -27.69 39.51
CA PRO A 657 3.52 -27.37 39.79
C PRO A 657 4.49 -28.55 39.53
N THR A 658 5.71 -28.29 39.03
CA THR A 658 6.99 -28.47 39.79
C THR A 658 8.30 -28.20 39.01
N LEU A 659 9.26 -27.60 39.73
CA LEU A 659 10.74 -27.79 39.75
C LEU A 659 11.66 -27.56 38.51
N GLY A 660 12.51 -26.52 38.60
CA GLY A 660 13.99 -26.67 38.49
C GLY A 660 14.74 -25.99 37.30
N GLU A 661 15.56 -24.97 37.59
CA GLU A 661 16.45 -24.23 36.64
C GLU A 661 17.87 -24.88 36.54
N ALA A 662 18.92 -24.43 35.82
CA ALA A 662 19.33 -23.10 35.31
C ALA A 662 20.39 -23.14 34.15
N SER A 663 20.94 -21.98 33.76
CA SER A 663 21.63 -21.67 32.48
C SER A 663 23.17 -21.42 32.57
N THR A 664 23.87 -21.32 31.42
CA THR A 664 25.12 -20.50 31.30
C THR A 664 25.45 -20.07 29.85
N SER A 665 26.46 -19.20 29.67
CA SER A 665 26.51 -18.13 28.63
C SER A 665 27.72 -18.18 27.64
N ALA A 666 27.80 -17.17 26.75
CA ALA A 666 28.58 -17.17 25.49
C ALA A 666 29.86 -16.30 25.47
N SER A 667 30.64 -16.36 24.38
CA SER A 667 31.56 -15.28 23.95
C SER A 667 31.98 -15.34 22.47
N GLN A 668 32.39 -14.18 21.92
CA GLN A 668 32.90 -13.95 20.56
C GLN A 668 34.25 -13.20 20.61
N CYS A 669 35.03 -13.20 19.53
CA CYS A 669 36.00 -12.13 19.26
C CYS A 669 36.36 -11.98 17.77
N SER A 670 36.93 -10.84 17.39
CA SER A 670 37.27 -10.45 16.01
C SER A 670 38.54 -9.57 15.95
N VAL A 671 39.21 -9.49 14.79
CA VAL A 671 40.44 -8.67 14.59
C VAL A 671 40.43 -7.99 13.21
N SER A 672 41.06 -6.81 13.11
CA SER A 672 41.10 -5.91 11.93
C SER A 672 42.53 -5.65 11.44
N SER A 673 42.72 -5.19 10.19
CA SER A 673 43.98 -4.61 9.68
C SER A 673 43.79 -3.71 8.45
N LYS A 674 44.64 -2.67 8.31
CA LYS A 674 44.51 -1.51 7.39
C LYS A 674 45.00 -1.77 5.95
N ARG A 675 44.50 -0.99 4.97
CA ARG A 675 44.92 -0.98 3.54
C ARG A 675 44.97 0.43 2.94
N HIS A 676 45.60 0.56 1.77
CA HIS A 676 45.91 1.83 1.06
C HIS A 676 44.70 2.46 0.34
N SER A 677 44.80 3.74 -0.04
CA SER A 677 43.73 4.56 -0.62
C SER A 677 43.82 4.76 -2.13
N ILE A 678 42.66 4.80 -2.78
CA ILE A 678 42.42 5.23 -4.19
C ILE A 678 42.26 6.77 -4.22
N SER A 679 42.54 7.44 -5.34
CA SER A 679 42.52 8.91 -5.45
C SER A 679 41.16 9.58 -5.26
N ILE A 680 40.07 8.82 -5.45
CA ILE A 680 38.70 9.22 -5.13
C ILE A 680 38.21 8.31 -4.00
N ASP A 681 37.93 8.89 -2.83
CA ASP A 681 37.26 8.18 -1.73
C ASP A 681 35.86 7.76 -2.21
N LEU A 682 35.46 6.54 -1.87
CA LEU A 682 34.11 6.04 -2.15
C LEU A 682 33.04 6.99 -1.59
N ARG A 683 33.33 7.69 -0.49
CA ARG A 683 32.49 8.71 0.15
C ARG A 683 32.27 9.98 -0.67
N ASP A 684 33.17 10.28 -1.59
CA ASP A 684 33.06 11.44 -2.49
C ASP A 684 32.26 11.09 -3.78
N THR A 685 31.81 9.84 -3.93
CA THR A 685 31.01 9.37 -5.07
C THR A 685 29.52 9.26 -4.74
N SER A 686 28.66 9.22 -5.76
CA SER A 686 27.22 8.94 -5.56
C SER A 686 26.89 7.46 -5.33
N LEU A 687 27.90 6.60 -5.13
CA LEU A 687 27.74 5.14 -5.07
C LEU A 687 27.40 4.68 -3.64
N PRO A 688 26.56 3.63 -3.47
CA PRO A 688 26.28 3.10 -2.13
C PRO A 688 27.54 2.46 -1.52
N GLU A 689 28.12 3.12 -0.49
CA GLU A 689 29.36 2.71 0.20
C GLU A 689 29.34 1.19 0.50
N HIS A 690 28.31 0.71 1.19
CA HIS A 690 28.10 -0.69 1.59
C HIS A 690 27.98 -1.76 0.47
N VAL A 691 27.99 -1.38 -0.81
CA VAL A 691 28.01 -2.28 -1.99
C VAL A 691 29.38 -2.31 -2.64
N PHE A 692 30.16 -1.24 -2.46
CA PHE A 692 31.42 -0.98 -3.16
C PHE A 692 32.64 -0.89 -2.24
N THR A 693 32.52 -0.87 -0.91
CA THR A 693 33.66 -0.93 0.04
C THR A 693 34.62 -2.07 -0.31
N ASP A 694 34.16 -3.33 -0.29
CA ASP A 694 34.96 -4.50 -0.70
C ASP A 694 35.54 -4.41 -2.12
N VAL A 695 34.91 -3.61 -2.99
CA VAL A 695 35.31 -3.46 -4.40
C VAL A 695 36.42 -2.41 -4.52
N TRP A 696 36.33 -1.32 -3.75
CA TRP A 696 37.37 -0.30 -3.59
C TRP A 696 38.59 -0.89 -2.89
N GLU A 697 38.40 -1.60 -1.77
CA GLU A 697 39.50 -2.28 -1.06
C GLU A 697 40.22 -3.28 -1.96
N LYS A 698 39.48 -4.07 -2.74
CA LYS A 698 40.07 -5.02 -3.72
C LYS A 698 40.71 -4.30 -4.91
N ALA A 699 40.28 -3.10 -5.28
CA ALA A 699 40.91 -2.30 -6.32
C ALA A 699 42.22 -1.67 -5.81
N ALA A 700 42.24 -1.13 -4.59
CA ALA A 700 43.43 -0.62 -3.91
C ALA A 700 44.49 -1.71 -3.74
N ASP A 701 44.07 -2.92 -3.37
CA ASP A 701 44.88 -4.14 -3.35
C ASP A 701 45.55 -4.48 -4.69
N ILE A 702 44.84 -4.27 -5.81
CA ILE A 702 45.36 -4.56 -7.15
C ILE A 702 46.36 -3.47 -7.55
N LEU A 703 46.08 -2.21 -7.21
CA LEU A 703 46.97 -1.06 -7.41
C LEU A 703 48.24 -1.15 -6.56
N GLY A 704 48.21 -1.82 -5.41
CA GLY A 704 49.35 -1.97 -4.48
C GLY A 704 50.55 -2.80 -5.00
N THR A 705 50.58 -3.20 -6.27
CA THR A 705 51.77 -3.78 -6.91
C THR A 705 51.73 -3.49 -8.41
N ASP A 706 52.75 -2.81 -8.95
CA ASP A 706 52.72 -2.31 -10.34
C ASP A 706 52.60 -3.41 -11.41
N SER A 707 53.11 -4.61 -11.12
CA SER A 707 53.03 -5.79 -11.98
C SER A 707 51.63 -6.42 -12.09
N ASN A 708 50.67 -6.01 -11.25
CA ASN A 708 49.31 -6.57 -11.25
C ASN A 708 48.45 -6.10 -12.43
N ILE A 709 48.86 -5.04 -13.14
CA ILE A 709 48.15 -4.46 -14.29
C ILE A 709 49.17 -4.16 -15.39
N VAL A 710 49.12 -4.93 -16.48
CA VAL A 710 50.04 -4.81 -17.63
C VAL A 710 49.27 -4.54 -18.93
N GLN A 711 49.96 -4.00 -19.94
CA GLN A 711 49.39 -3.77 -21.26
C GLN A 711 48.99 -5.11 -21.91
N ALA A 712 47.83 -5.18 -22.57
CA ALA A 712 47.49 -6.35 -23.37
C ALA A 712 48.36 -6.40 -24.65
N PRO A 713 48.83 -7.58 -25.09
CA PRO A 713 49.68 -7.70 -26.28
C PRO A 713 48.91 -7.32 -27.56
N GLY A 714 49.53 -6.48 -28.38
CA GLY A 714 48.97 -5.93 -29.62
C GLY A 714 49.14 -4.40 -29.69
N GLU A 715 48.80 -3.80 -30.83
CA GLU A 715 48.85 -2.33 -31.03
C GLU A 715 47.73 -1.57 -30.29
N ASP A 716 46.70 -2.28 -29.82
CA ASP A 716 45.55 -1.68 -29.14
C ASP A 716 45.88 -1.23 -27.71
N THR A 717 46.21 0.05 -27.58
CA THR A 717 46.40 0.75 -26.30
C THR A 717 45.16 0.79 -25.39
N SER A 718 43.97 0.41 -25.88
CA SER A 718 42.71 0.46 -25.13
C SER A 718 42.44 -0.75 -24.22
N ALA A 719 43.33 -1.74 -24.18
CA ALA A 719 43.19 -2.95 -23.39
C ALA A 719 44.32 -3.20 -22.39
N MET A 720 43.96 -3.68 -21.19
CA MET A 720 44.87 -4.06 -20.10
C MET A 720 44.61 -5.51 -19.66
N LEU A 721 45.64 -6.21 -19.20
CA LEU A 721 45.52 -7.45 -18.46
C LEU A 721 45.69 -7.17 -16.97
N VAL A 722 44.74 -7.65 -16.15
CA VAL A 722 44.71 -7.47 -14.69
C VAL A 722 44.80 -8.83 -14.01
N ILE A 723 45.65 -8.96 -12.99
CA ILE A 723 45.77 -10.19 -12.20
C ILE A 723 44.40 -10.64 -11.64
N SER A 724 44.09 -11.94 -11.75
CA SER A 724 42.92 -12.52 -11.10
C SER A 724 43.31 -13.12 -9.76
N LYS A 725 42.68 -12.66 -8.67
CA LYS A 725 42.86 -13.27 -7.33
C LYS A 725 42.03 -14.54 -7.13
N SER A 726 41.22 -14.96 -8.10
CA SER A 726 40.25 -16.06 -7.98
C SER A 726 40.30 -17.08 -9.12
N GLY A 727 41.27 -16.98 -10.04
CA GLY A 727 41.40 -17.88 -11.19
C GLY A 727 42.81 -17.89 -11.76
N LYS A 728 43.15 -18.93 -12.55
CA LYS A 728 44.50 -19.14 -13.09
C LYS A 728 44.90 -18.19 -14.23
N MET A 729 43.99 -17.36 -14.74
CA MET A 729 44.24 -16.46 -15.89
C MET A 729 43.91 -15.01 -15.52
N PRO A 730 44.69 -14.02 -16.00
CA PRO A 730 44.38 -12.61 -15.82
C PRO A 730 43.11 -12.21 -16.57
N HIS A 731 42.42 -11.18 -16.08
CA HIS A 731 41.24 -10.61 -16.71
C HIS A 731 41.61 -9.53 -17.73
N TYR A 732 41.10 -9.68 -18.95
CA TYR A 732 41.17 -8.66 -20.00
C TYR A 732 40.19 -7.51 -19.72
N VAL A 733 40.69 -6.29 -19.56
CA VAL A 733 39.90 -5.09 -19.30
C VAL A 733 40.03 -4.12 -20.47
N GLN A 734 38.92 -3.83 -21.13
CA GLN A 734 38.88 -2.95 -22.31
C GLN A 734 38.25 -1.59 -21.98
N ILE A 735 38.83 -0.52 -22.52
CA ILE A 735 38.45 0.88 -22.29
C ILE A 735 37.82 1.43 -23.58
N PHE A 736 36.57 1.88 -23.50
CA PHE A 736 35.84 2.41 -24.66
C PHE A 736 35.87 3.94 -24.69
N LYS A 737 35.86 4.52 -25.90
CA LYS A 737 35.78 5.98 -26.14
C LYS A 737 34.58 6.66 -25.45
N SER A 738 33.55 5.91 -25.08
CA SER A 738 32.37 6.37 -24.34
C SER A 738 32.56 6.53 -22.82
N GLY A 739 33.76 6.23 -22.29
CA GLY A 739 34.03 6.21 -20.84
C GLY A 739 33.70 4.88 -20.17
N LYS A 740 33.03 3.94 -20.87
CA LYS A 740 32.80 2.58 -20.37
C LYS A 740 34.11 1.81 -20.27
N LEU A 741 34.32 1.11 -19.15
CA LEU A 741 35.26 -0.01 -19.08
C LEU A 741 34.50 -1.33 -19.04
N HIS A 742 35.05 -2.39 -19.64
CA HIS A 742 34.50 -3.75 -19.64
C HIS A 742 35.51 -4.76 -19.08
N CYS A 743 35.02 -5.71 -18.27
CA CYS A 743 35.79 -6.83 -17.77
C CYS A 743 34.93 -8.11 -17.82
N PRO A 744 35.48 -9.29 -18.18
CA PRO A 744 34.72 -10.54 -18.26
C PRO A 744 34.49 -11.23 -16.90
N CYS A 745 34.99 -10.67 -15.78
CA CYS A 745 34.87 -11.33 -14.48
C CYS A 745 33.42 -11.31 -13.92
N GLU A 746 33.09 -12.28 -13.06
CA GLU A 746 31.76 -12.41 -12.44
C GLU A 746 31.33 -11.15 -11.67
N GLY A 747 32.29 -10.48 -11.00
CA GLY A 747 32.04 -9.20 -10.33
C GLY A 747 31.55 -8.11 -11.28
N TYR A 748 32.03 -8.09 -12.52
CA TYR A 748 31.57 -7.13 -13.55
C TYR A 748 30.24 -7.57 -14.15
N LYS A 749 30.02 -8.85 -14.42
CA LYS A 749 28.74 -9.36 -14.96
C LYS A 749 27.56 -9.01 -14.06
N GLY A 750 27.74 -9.11 -12.74
CA GLY A 750 26.72 -8.74 -11.76
C GLY A 750 26.57 -7.23 -11.56
N LYS A 751 27.69 -6.49 -11.44
CA LYS A 751 27.68 -5.08 -11.00
C LYS A 751 27.94 -4.02 -12.07
N THR A 752 28.26 -4.39 -13.30
CA THR A 752 28.83 -3.53 -14.39
C THR A 752 30.05 -2.67 -13.98
N MET A 753 30.60 -2.94 -12.78
CA MET A 753 31.77 -2.32 -12.18
C MET A 753 32.39 -3.28 -11.16
N CYS A 754 33.69 -3.52 -11.27
CA CYS A 754 34.43 -4.45 -10.42
C CYS A 754 35.79 -3.88 -10.02
N SER A 755 36.48 -4.54 -9.10
CA SER A 755 37.80 -4.11 -8.64
C SER A 755 38.82 -3.98 -9.78
N HIS A 756 38.76 -4.86 -10.78
CA HIS A 756 39.62 -4.79 -11.96
C HIS A 756 39.32 -3.57 -12.85
N THR A 757 38.05 -3.18 -13.04
CA THR A 757 37.73 -1.99 -13.85
C THR A 757 38.03 -0.69 -13.12
N ILE A 758 37.84 -0.63 -11.80
CA ILE A 758 38.24 0.53 -10.99
C ILE A 758 39.77 0.69 -10.99
N ALA A 759 40.51 -0.39 -10.73
CA ALA A 759 41.98 -0.34 -10.72
C ALA A 759 42.58 0.04 -12.09
N VAL A 760 41.99 -0.42 -13.20
CA VAL A 760 42.41 0.00 -14.56
C VAL A 760 41.99 1.44 -14.87
N ALA A 761 40.79 1.87 -14.46
CA ALA A 761 40.36 3.25 -14.67
C ALA A 761 41.24 4.25 -13.90
N GLU A 762 41.67 3.87 -12.70
CA GLU A 762 42.62 4.62 -11.87
C GLU A 762 44.01 4.67 -12.51
N LYS A 763 44.63 3.51 -12.83
CA LYS A 763 45.96 3.44 -13.47
C LYS A 763 46.02 4.15 -14.83
N ARG A 764 44.87 4.40 -15.47
CA ARG A 764 44.75 5.12 -16.75
C ARG A 764 44.20 6.55 -16.63
N GLY A 765 43.94 7.06 -15.43
CA GLY A 765 43.45 8.43 -15.22
C GLY A 765 42.07 8.72 -15.83
N VAL A 766 41.22 7.69 -15.96
CA VAL A 766 39.88 7.77 -16.56
C VAL A 766 38.74 7.46 -15.58
N LEU A 767 39.04 7.35 -14.28
CA LEU A 767 38.06 7.01 -13.24
C LEU A 767 36.83 7.93 -13.24
N ASP A 768 37.03 9.26 -13.26
CA ASP A 768 35.95 10.26 -13.34
C ASP A 768 34.99 10.03 -14.53
N LYS A 769 35.54 9.75 -15.72
CA LYS A 769 34.76 9.45 -16.93
C LYS A 769 33.99 8.13 -16.81
N TYR A 770 34.57 7.14 -16.13
CA TYR A 770 33.94 5.84 -15.90
C TYR A 770 32.79 5.91 -14.88
N LEU A 771 32.97 6.66 -13.79
CA LEU A 771 31.92 6.94 -12.81
C LEU A 771 30.77 7.73 -13.46
N THR A 772 31.09 8.79 -14.20
CA THR A 772 30.12 9.58 -14.99
C THR A 772 29.34 8.73 -16.01
N TRP A 773 29.98 7.72 -16.61
CA TRP A 773 29.30 6.76 -17.49
C TRP A 773 28.38 5.81 -16.72
N TYR A 774 28.86 5.29 -15.58
CA TYR A 774 28.15 4.34 -14.74
C TYR A 774 26.85 4.93 -14.17
N GLU A 775 26.89 6.15 -13.63
CA GLU A 775 25.73 6.88 -13.09
C GLU A 775 24.60 7.05 -14.13
N LYS A 776 24.95 7.21 -15.41
CA LYS A 776 24.00 7.43 -16.52
C LYS A 776 23.40 6.15 -17.07
N SER A 777 23.94 4.98 -16.75
CA SER A 777 23.68 3.73 -17.50
C SER A 777 22.56 2.84 -16.94
N GLY A 778 21.97 3.16 -15.78
CA GLY A 778 20.90 2.35 -15.17
C GLY A 778 21.41 1.16 -14.35
N ARG A 779 20.59 0.68 -13.41
CA ARG A 779 21.06 -0.07 -12.22
C ARG A 779 21.00 -1.60 -12.32
N LEU A 780 21.83 -2.22 -11.48
CA LEU A 780 21.79 -3.59 -10.93
C LEU A 780 20.38 -4.25 -10.91
N ASN A 781 20.30 -5.52 -11.34
CA ASN A 781 19.11 -6.38 -11.21
C ASN A 781 19.46 -7.74 -10.57
N ILE A 782 19.65 -7.71 -9.24
CA ILE A 782 20.08 -8.85 -8.42
C ILE A 782 18.97 -9.90 -8.34
N ALA A 783 17.70 -9.50 -8.33
CA ALA A 783 16.55 -10.37 -8.31
C ALA A 783 16.39 -11.16 -9.62
N ALA A 784 16.80 -10.64 -10.79
CA ALA A 784 16.81 -11.43 -12.03
C ALA A 784 17.84 -12.56 -11.97
N LEU A 785 19.06 -12.27 -11.50
CA LEU A 785 20.10 -13.27 -11.24
C LEU A 785 19.63 -14.32 -10.22
N ALA A 786 19.13 -13.88 -9.07
CA ALA A 786 18.69 -14.78 -8.00
C ALA A 786 17.42 -15.60 -8.34
N LYS A 787 16.64 -15.18 -9.34
CA LYS A 787 15.47 -15.93 -9.87
C LYS A 787 15.82 -16.81 -11.08
N GLN A 788 17.09 -16.87 -11.51
CA GLN A 788 17.53 -17.76 -12.58
C GLN A 788 17.34 -19.24 -12.15
N GLY A 789 16.64 -20.02 -12.97
CA GLY A 789 16.27 -21.41 -12.65
C GLY A 789 15.13 -21.58 -11.63
N MET A 790 14.58 -20.50 -11.06
CA MET A 790 13.46 -20.57 -10.12
C MET A 790 12.10 -20.76 -10.82
N PRO A 791 11.07 -21.30 -10.14
CA PRO A 791 9.73 -21.40 -10.69
C PRO A 791 9.19 -20.05 -11.16
N LYS A 792 8.52 -19.99 -12.32
CA LYS A 792 8.01 -18.73 -12.88
C LYS A 792 6.78 -18.15 -12.14
N ASN A 793 6.06 -18.96 -11.36
CA ASN A 793 4.86 -18.56 -10.60
C ASN A 793 4.75 -19.36 -9.28
N PRO A 794 5.70 -19.24 -8.33
CA PRO A 794 5.73 -20.05 -7.11
C PRO A 794 4.53 -19.76 -6.19
N GLN A 795 3.95 -18.57 -6.29
CA GLN A 795 2.80 -18.14 -5.49
C GLN A 795 1.48 -18.85 -5.84
N ARG A 796 1.42 -19.70 -6.89
CA ARG A 796 0.19 -20.39 -7.30
C ARG A 796 0.03 -21.75 -6.61
N LYS A 797 -1.16 -22.00 -6.05
CA LYS A 797 -1.53 -23.31 -5.51
C LYS A 797 -1.52 -24.37 -6.64
N PRO A 798 -0.92 -25.57 -6.42
CA PRO A 798 -0.94 -26.65 -7.41
C PRO A 798 -2.35 -26.95 -7.93
N GLY A 799 -2.47 -27.18 -9.25
CA GLY A 799 -3.75 -27.45 -9.92
C GLY A 799 -4.52 -26.22 -10.45
N SER A 800 -4.09 -24.98 -10.14
CA SER A 800 -4.77 -23.77 -10.64
C SER A 800 -4.40 -23.40 -12.10
N LYS A 801 -5.24 -23.82 -13.07
CA LYS A 801 -5.12 -23.38 -14.47
C LYS A 801 -5.50 -21.90 -14.61
N GLY A 802 -4.51 -21.03 -14.84
CA GLY A 802 -4.72 -19.59 -15.00
C GLY A 802 -5.28 -19.21 -16.38
N ARG A 803 -6.30 -18.34 -16.42
CA ARG A 803 -6.75 -17.67 -17.67
C ARG A 803 -5.71 -16.62 -18.09
N ALA A 804 -5.06 -16.84 -19.23
CA ALA A 804 -4.20 -15.83 -19.85
C ALA A 804 -5.06 -14.72 -20.47
N SER A 805 -4.91 -13.47 -19.99
CA SER A 805 -5.60 -12.31 -20.57
C SER A 805 -4.82 -11.78 -21.78
N LYS A 806 -5.13 -12.29 -22.98
CA LYS A 806 -4.77 -11.61 -24.24
C LYS A 806 -5.71 -10.42 -24.45
N ARG A 807 -5.33 -9.23 -23.96
CA ARG A 807 -5.90 -7.97 -24.47
C ARG A 807 -5.22 -7.59 -25.77
N LYS A 808 -5.88 -7.83 -26.91
CA LYS A 808 -5.57 -7.08 -28.13
C LYS A 808 -5.97 -5.61 -27.90
N SER A 809 -5.12 -4.70 -28.32
CA SER A 809 -5.50 -3.29 -28.50
C SER A 809 -6.43 -3.21 -29.72
N THR A 810 -7.56 -2.52 -29.55
CA THR A 810 -8.33 -1.97 -30.68
C THR A 810 -8.64 -0.51 -30.37
N SER A 811 -8.40 0.32 -31.37
CA SER A 811 -8.56 1.78 -31.34
C SER A 811 -10.02 2.20 -31.24
N ARG A 812 -10.24 3.45 -30.82
CA ARG A 812 -11.56 4.09 -30.83
C ARG A 812 -12.12 4.17 -32.26
N ILE A 813 -13.44 4.05 -32.35
CA ILE A 813 -14.24 4.78 -33.33
C ILE A 813 -15.22 5.63 -32.51
N GLU A 814 -15.31 6.92 -32.83
CA GLU A 814 -16.21 7.89 -32.21
C GLU A 814 -17.44 8.04 -33.12
N ILE A 815 -18.65 8.06 -32.54
CA ILE A 815 -19.87 8.59 -33.18
C ILE A 815 -20.57 9.48 -32.13
N GLY A 816 -21.11 10.62 -32.57
CA GLY A 816 -21.62 11.71 -31.73
C GLY A 816 -22.95 11.40 -31.00
N THR A 817 -23.30 12.19 -29.98
CA THR A 817 -24.26 13.33 -30.04
C THR A 817 -25.71 12.87 -30.28
N GLU A 818 -26.72 13.25 -29.49
CA GLU A 818 -26.95 14.53 -28.81
C GLU A 818 -27.49 14.38 -27.36
N ALA A 819 -27.83 15.51 -26.73
CA ALA A 819 -28.42 15.59 -25.40
C ALA A 819 -29.92 15.93 -25.47
N VAL A 820 -30.71 15.62 -24.43
CA VAL A 820 -31.75 16.53 -23.91
C VAL A 820 -32.17 16.17 -22.47
N LYS A 821 -32.72 17.19 -21.82
CA LYS A 821 -32.87 17.45 -20.38
C LYS A 821 -33.97 16.64 -19.64
N ARG A 822 -33.89 16.80 -18.30
CA ARG A 822 -34.96 16.92 -17.27
C ARG A 822 -35.40 15.67 -16.50
N ARG A 823 -35.55 15.91 -15.20
CA ARG A 823 -36.27 15.07 -14.21
C ARG A 823 -37.76 15.33 -14.36
N HIS A 824 -38.59 14.31 -14.18
CA HIS A 824 -39.83 14.43 -13.40
C HIS A 824 -40.25 13.05 -12.87
N THR A 825 -40.81 13.04 -11.67
CA THR A 825 -41.60 11.93 -11.10
C THR A 825 -42.98 11.90 -11.74
N TYR A 826 -43.52 10.72 -12.03
CA TYR A 826 -44.67 10.12 -11.31
C TYR A 826 -45.03 8.73 -11.89
N GLU A 827 -45.88 8.03 -11.13
CA GLU A 827 -46.54 6.72 -11.21
C GLU A 827 -46.79 5.97 -12.54
N ASN A 828 -47.22 4.71 -12.38
CA ASN A 828 -47.38 3.67 -13.39
C ASN A 828 -48.43 3.97 -14.48
N GLU A 829 -48.17 3.50 -15.70
CA GLU A 829 -49.20 2.92 -16.56
C GLU A 829 -48.67 1.67 -17.29
N CYS A 830 -49.54 0.67 -17.48
CA CYS A 830 -49.14 -0.70 -17.79
C CYS A 830 -49.21 -1.03 -19.29
N THR A 831 -48.18 -1.70 -19.81
CA THR A 831 -48.15 -2.28 -21.17
C THR A 831 -47.49 -3.65 -21.13
N ALA A 832 -48.09 -4.64 -21.81
CA ALA A 832 -47.81 -6.06 -21.60
C ALA A 832 -46.37 -6.53 -21.91
N GLU A 833 -45.61 -5.80 -22.73
CA GLU A 833 -44.19 -6.09 -22.97
C GLU A 833 -43.25 -5.56 -21.86
N ASN A 834 -43.67 -4.52 -21.13
CA ASN A 834 -42.93 -4.00 -19.96
C ASN A 834 -43.14 -4.90 -18.71
N ASP A 835 -44.21 -5.68 -18.69
CA ASP A 835 -44.58 -6.55 -17.55
C ASP A 835 -43.54 -7.67 -17.28
N MET A 836 -42.89 -8.17 -18.35
CA MET A 836 -41.89 -9.24 -18.23
C MET A 836 -40.52 -8.77 -17.69
N GLU A 837 -40.34 -7.46 -17.45
CA GLU A 837 -39.17 -6.93 -16.74
C GLU A 837 -39.34 -6.97 -15.21
N SER A 838 -40.59 -7.04 -14.72
CA SER A 838 -40.94 -7.08 -13.30
C SER A 838 -41.36 -8.46 -12.80
N ASN A 839 -42.02 -9.25 -13.65
CA ASN A 839 -42.72 -10.48 -13.28
C ASN A 839 -41.83 -11.75 -13.31
N TYR A 840 -42.26 -12.76 -12.55
CA TYR A 840 -41.67 -14.10 -12.63
C TYR A 840 -42.18 -14.83 -13.88
N PHE A 841 -41.32 -15.58 -14.56
CA PHE A 841 -41.70 -16.38 -15.73
C PHE A 841 -41.00 -17.75 -15.79
N LEU A 842 -41.65 -18.74 -16.39
CA LEU A 842 -41.13 -20.10 -16.52
C LEU A 842 -40.15 -20.25 -17.70
N LYS A 843 -39.16 -21.13 -17.56
CA LYS A 843 -38.15 -21.39 -18.59
C LYS A 843 -37.55 -22.79 -18.50
N PHE A 844 -37.40 -23.47 -19.63
CA PHE A 844 -36.67 -24.74 -19.71
C PHE A 844 -35.15 -24.54 -19.54
N VAL A 845 -34.51 -25.49 -18.86
CA VAL A 845 -33.06 -25.54 -18.61
C VAL A 845 -32.31 -26.13 -19.82
N THR A 846 -32.95 -27.01 -20.59
CA THR A 846 -32.45 -27.61 -21.84
C THR A 846 -32.01 -26.53 -22.84
N GLY A 847 -30.85 -26.70 -23.50
CA GLY A 847 -30.28 -25.73 -24.44
C GLY A 847 -29.68 -24.45 -23.82
N THR A 848 -29.98 -24.12 -22.57
CA THR A 848 -29.47 -22.90 -21.91
C THR A 848 -28.06 -23.08 -21.32
N LYS A 849 -27.52 -22.03 -20.68
CA LYS A 849 -26.30 -22.08 -19.82
C LYS A 849 -26.59 -22.06 -18.31
N ILE A 850 -27.84 -22.24 -17.89
CA ILE A 850 -28.28 -22.24 -16.47
C ILE A 850 -27.59 -23.38 -15.71
N ARG A 851 -27.18 -23.16 -14.44
CA ARG A 851 -26.44 -24.14 -13.62
C ARG A 851 -26.77 -24.11 -12.12
N VAL A 852 -27.04 -22.93 -11.56
CA VAL A 852 -27.13 -22.70 -10.10
C VAL A 852 -28.35 -21.84 -9.80
N CYS A 853 -29.07 -22.19 -8.74
CA CYS A 853 -30.21 -21.44 -8.23
C CYS A 853 -29.75 -20.19 -7.49
N TYR A 854 -30.31 -19.02 -7.80
CA TYR A 854 -29.95 -17.76 -7.17
C TYR A 854 -30.46 -17.65 -5.71
N GLY A 855 -31.58 -18.31 -5.41
CA GLY A 855 -32.14 -18.43 -4.06
C GLY A 855 -31.23 -19.18 -3.08
N CYS A 856 -31.12 -20.49 -3.27
CA CYS A 856 -30.43 -21.39 -2.33
C CYS A 856 -28.95 -21.67 -2.65
N ALA A 857 -28.39 -21.07 -3.72
CA ALA A 857 -27.04 -21.29 -4.23
C ALA A 857 -26.65 -22.75 -4.59
N LYS A 858 -27.59 -23.72 -4.52
CA LYS A 858 -27.38 -25.11 -4.93
C LYS A 858 -27.49 -25.27 -6.45
N ALA A 859 -26.92 -26.35 -6.98
CA ALA A 859 -27.00 -26.67 -8.40
C ALA A 859 -28.46 -26.88 -8.85
N ILE A 860 -28.83 -26.26 -9.97
CA ILE A 860 -30.01 -26.62 -10.77
C ILE A 860 -29.67 -27.84 -11.62
N ARG A 861 -28.45 -27.90 -12.17
CA ARG A 861 -27.93 -29.05 -12.91
C ARG A 861 -26.41 -29.07 -12.97
N VAL A 862 -25.84 -30.20 -13.36
CA VAL A 862 -24.43 -30.37 -13.69
C VAL A 862 -24.30 -30.65 -15.19
N PRO A 863 -23.95 -29.66 -16.03
CA PRO A 863 -23.86 -29.88 -17.48
C PRO A 863 -22.86 -31.00 -17.83
N PRO A 864 -23.16 -31.87 -18.81
CA PRO A 864 -24.27 -31.74 -19.78
C PRO A 864 -25.65 -32.20 -19.28
N TYR A 865 -25.74 -32.89 -18.14
CA TYR A 865 -26.98 -33.46 -17.61
C TYR A 865 -28.07 -32.41 -17.39
N VAL A 866 -29.31 -32.73 -17.76
CA VAL A 866 -30.53 -31.99 -17.44
C VAL A 866 -31.35 -32.87 -16.49
N PRO A 867 -31.95 -32.32 -15.41
CA PRO A 867 -32.81 -33.10 -14.52
C PRO A 867 -34.02 -33.70 -15.27
N ALA A 868 -34.64 -34.72 -14.71
CA ALA A 868 -35.92 -35.21 -15.21
C ALA A 868 -37.06 -34.22 -14.89
N PRO A 869 -38.14 -34.19 -15.69
CA PRO A 869 -39.39 -33.50 -15.36
C PRO A 869 -39.87 -33.78 -13.93
N PRO A 870 -40.35 -32.77 -13.18
CA PRO A 870 -40.60 -31.39 -13.59
C PRO A 870 -39.39 -30.43 -13.37
N TYR A 871 -38.21 -30.95 -13.03
CA TYR A 871 -37.06 -30.15 -12.57
C TYR A 871 -36.13 -29.65 -13.69
N ASP A 872 -36.45 -29.94 -14.95
CA ASP A 872 -35.89 -29.30 -16.15
C ASP A 872 -36.53 -27.94 -16.46
N VAL A 873 -37.55 -27.53 -15.71
CA VAL A 873 -38.14 -26.18 -15.73
C VAL A 873 -37.69 -25.38 -14.49
N VAL A 874 -37.42 -24.09 -14.69
CA VAL A 874 -37.04 -23.13 -13.64
C VAL A 874 -37.90 -21.88 -13.69
N ILE A 875 -38.02 -21.19 -12.56
CA ILE A 875 -38.59 -19.84 -12.48
C ILE A 875 -37.47 -18.83 -12.73
N CYS A 876 -37.74 -17.82 -13.55
CA CYS A 876 -36.83 -16.76 -13.94
C CYS A 876 -37.45 -15.39 -13.61
N ARG A 877 -36.62 -14.41 -13.23
CA ARG A 877 -37.01 -13.00 -13.08
C ARG A 877 -35.83 -12.12 -13.48
N LYS A 878 -36.06 -10.92 -14.02
CA LYS A 878 -35.00 -9.91 -14.15
C LYS A 878 -34.80 -9.25 -12.79
N GLU A 879 -33.62 -9.40 -12.20
CA GLU A 879 -33.29 -8.78 -10.92
C GLU A 879 -31.89 -8.16 -10.95
N TYR A 880 -31.66 -7.16 -10.11
CA TYR A 880 -30.30 -6.70 -9.79
C TYR A 880 -29.58 -7.79 -9.00
N ARG A 881 -28.81 -8.60 -9.71
CA ARG A 881 -28.21 -9.80 -9.13
C ARG A 881 -27.11 -9.41 -8.16
N SER A 882 -27.27 -9.81 -6.90
CA SER A 882 -26.18 -9.78 -5.92
C SER A 882 -25.14 -10.85 -6.25
N TYR A 883 -23.88 -10.47 -6.37
CA TYR A 883 -22.76 -11.38 -6.57
C TYR A 883 -21.53 -10.89 -5.79
N LEU A 884 -20.74 -11.84 -5.29
CA LEU A 884 -19.50 -11.52 -4.62
C LEU A 884 -18.43 -11.25 -5.67
N GLN A 885 -17.99 -10.00 -5.78
CA GLN A 885 -16.76 -9.65 -6.49
C GLN A 885 -15.72 -9.26 -5.45
N ASP A 886 -14.60 -9.99 -5.42
CA ASP A 886 -13.51 -9.76 -4.48
C ASP A 886 -13.96 -9.81 -3.00
N GLY A 887 -14.94 -10.67 -2.69
CA GLY A 887 -15.54 -10.83 -1.36
C GLY A 887 -16.57 -9.77 -0.97
N VAL A 888 -16.72 -8.70 -1.75
CA VAL A 888 -17.72 -7.65 -1.53
C VAL A 888 -19.01 -8.00 -2.27
N PRO A 889 -20.19 -7.97 -1.63
CA PRO A 889 -21.47 -8.09 -2.33
C PRO A 889 -21.67 -6.86 -3.22
N LYS A 890 -21.69 -7.07 -4.53
CA LYS A 890 -22.02 -6.07 -5.54
C LYS A 890 -23.32 -6.47 -6.24
N LEU A 891 -24.08 -5.47 -6.66
CA LEU A 891 -25.20 -5.66 -7.57
C LEU A 891 -24.71 -5.54 -9.02
N THR A 892 -25.43 -6.14 -9.97
CA THR A 892 -25.22 -5.86 -11.39
C THR A 892 -25.61 -4.41 -11.70
N LEU A 893 -25.00 -3.80 -12.73
CA LEU A 893 -25.33 -2.42 -13.12
C LEU A 893 -26.68 -2.30 -13.83
N THR A 894 -27.21 -3.42 -14.34
CA THR A 894 -28.53 -3.56 -14.94
C THR A 894 -29.19 -4.83 -14.40
N PRO A 895 -30.53 -4.96 -14.45
CA PRO A 895 -31.22 -6.20 -14.13
C PRO A 895 -30.76 -7.33 -15.06
N GLN A 896 -30.63 -8.53 -14.52
CA GLN A 896 -30.28 -9.74 -15.27
C GLN A 896 -31.22 -10.88 -14.91
N ASN A 897 -31.45 -11.78 -15.85
CA ASN A 897 -32.19 -13.02 -15.62
C ASN A 897 -31.50 -13.86 -14.53
N VAL A 898 -32.09 -13.87 -13.33
CA VAL A 898 -31.79 -14.80 -12.25
C VAL A 898 -32.74 -15.99 -12.34
N HIS A 899 -32.28 -17.16 -11.89
CA HIS A 899 -32.98 -18.42 -12.09
C HIS A 899 -33.09 -19.14 -10.74
N TYR A 900 -34.29 -19.65 -10.44
CA TYR A 900 -34.63 -20.32 -9.19
C TYR A 900 -35.02 -21.77 -9.46
N HIS A 901 -34.79 -22.66 -8.50
CA HIS A 901 -35.48 -23.95 -8.50
C HIS A 901 -36.99 -23.72 -8.44
N LEU A 902 -37.76 -24.65 -8.98
CA LEU A 902 -39.22 -24.66 -8.92
C LEU A 902 -39.71 -25.00 -7.49
N ARG A 903 -39.43 -24.11 -6.53
CA ARG A 903 -39.72 -24.28 -5.09
C ARG A 903 -39.93 -22.90 -4.44
N GLU A 904 -41.06 -22.72 -3.77
CA GLU A 904 -41.44 -21.48 -3.05
C GLU A 904 -40.31 -20.99 -2.11
N THR A 905 -39.68 -21.90 -1.36
CA THR A 905 -38.57 -21.60 -0.45
C THR A 905 -37.34 -21.01 -1.14
N CYS A 906 -37.11 -21.29 -2.43
CA CYS A 906 -36.00 -20.70 -3.17
C CYS A 906 -36.28 -19.25 -3.59
N LEU A 907 -37.55 -18.87 -3.76
CA LEU A 907 -37.96 -17.51 -4.12
C LEU A 907 -37.95 -16.62 -2.86
N LYS A 908 -38.59 -17.08 -1.78
CA LYS A 908 -38.63 -16.42 -0.47
C LYS A 908 -37.26 -16.11 0.14
N LEU A 909 -36.22 -16.88 -0.20
CA LEU A 909 -34.83 -16.62 0.22
C LEU A 909 -34.20 -15.34 -0.37
N LYS A 910 -34.79 -14.75 -1.41
CA LYS A 910 -34.31 -13.53 -2.08
C LYS A 910 -35.37 -12.45 -2.24
N ASN A 911 -36.63 -12.86 -2.32
CA ASN A 911 -37.81 -12.02 -2.41
C ASN A 911 -38.76 -12.46 -1.27
N PRO A 912 -38.56 -11.99 -0.02
CA PRO A 912 -39.38 -12.40 1.13
C PRO A 912 -40.88 -12.11 0.96
N GLU A 913 -41.20 -11.13 0.11
CA GLU A 913 -42.54 -10.74 -0.32
C GLU A 913 -43.21 -11.72 -1.30
N PHE A 914 -42.49 -12.71 -1.83
CA PHE A 914 -43.07 -13.73 -2.70
C PHE A 914 -44.04 -14.62 -1.91
N ASP A 915 -45.28 -14.77 -2.39
CA ASP A 915 -46.32 -15.62 -1.80
C ASP A 915 -46.91 -16.59 -2.85
N LYS A 916 -48.04 -17.23 -2.52
CA LYS A 916 -48.70 -18.19 -3.42
C LYS A 916 -49.56 -17.52 -4.49
N ASP A 917 -49.99 -16.29 -4.24
CA ASP A 917 -50.85 -15.49 -5.12
C ASP A 917 -50.02 -14.69 -6.14
N THR A 918 -48.70 -14.58 -5.91
CA THR A 918 -47.73 -13.97 -6.83
C THR A 918 -47.74 -14.68 -8.19
N VAL A 919 -48.15 -13.95 -9.22
CA VAL A 919 -48.31 -14.47 -10.59
C VAL A 919 -46.96 -14.86 -11.21
N ILE A 920 -46.90 -16.08 -11.75
CA ILE A 920 -45.80 -16.57 -12.59
C ILE A 920 -46.32 -16.72 -14.02
N VAL A 921 -45.75 -15.99 -14.98
CA VAL A 921 -46.12 -16.07 -16.39
C VAL A 921 -45.52 -17.33 -17.03
N CYS A 922 -46.32 -18.10 -17.76
CA CYS A 922 -45.82 -19.19 -18.59
C CYS A 922 -45.77 -18.73 -20.06
N PRO A 923 -44.57 -18.53 -20.64
CA PRO A 923 -44.46 -18.16 -22.05
C PRO A 923 -45.08 -19.23 -22.98
N PRO A 924 -45.67 -18.85 -24.13
CA PRO A 924 -46.30 -19.81 -25.05
C PRO A 924 -45.38 -20.95 -25.49
N ASP A 925 -44.11 -20.64 -25.82
CA ASP A 925 -43.08 -21.61 -26.22
C ASP A 925 -42.69 -22.60 -25.11
N VAL A 926 -42.96 -22.24 -23.85
CA VAL A 926 -42.77 -23.09 -22.68
C VAL A 926 -44.01 -23.95 -22.41
N LYS A 927 -45.21 -23.36 -22.54
CA LYS A 927 -46.52 -24.02 -22.36
C LYS A 927 -46.75 -25.19 -23.32
N GLU A 928 -46.34 -25.04 -24.58
CA GLU A 928 -46.44 -26.09 -25.62
C GLU A 928 -45.61 -27.34 -25.30
N ARG A 929 -44.56 -27.20 -24.48
CA ARG A 929 -43.61 -28.27 -24.16
C ARG A 929 -43.87 -28.94 -22.80
N PHE A 930 -44.93 -28.56 -22.10
CA PHE A 930 -45.27 -29.11 -20.78
C PHE A 930 -45.99 -30.47 -20.87
N GLN A 931 -45.24 -31.51 -20.47
CA GLN A 931 -45.79 -32.80 -20.01
C GLN A 931 -46.68 -32.62 -18.76
N ASP A 932 -47.59 -33.56 -18.50
CA ASP A 932 -48.55 -33.52 -17.38
C ASP A 932 -47.89 -33.43 -16.00
N VAL A 933 -46.70 -34.02 -15.83
CA VAL A 933 -45.90 -33.92 -14.60
C VAL A 933 -45.56 -32.45 -14.27
N HIS A 934 -45.33 -31.60 -15.28
CA HIS A 934 -45.14 -30.16 -15.07
C HIS A 934 -46.43 -29.50 -14.61
N ARG A 935 -47.55 -29.75 -15.30
CA ARG A 935 -48.86 -29.12 -15.00
C ARG A 935 -49.31 -29.49 -13.58
N LYS A 936 -49.14 -30.76 -13.19
CA LYS A 936 -49.44 -31.28 -11.84
C LYS A 936 -48.53 -30.71 -10.74
N TYR A 937 -47.27 -30.39 -11.05
CA TYR A 937 -46.36 -29.78 -10.07
C TYR A 937 -46.55 -28.24 -9.98
N LEU A 938 -46.94 -27.61 -11.09
CA LEU A 938 -47.18 -26.18 -11.19
C LEU A 938 -48.52 -25.74 -10.60
N SER A 939 -49.47 -26.64 -10.35
CA SER A 939 -50.72 -26.31 -9.65
C SER A 939 -50.54 -25.81 -8.21
N CYS A 940 -49.33 -25.96 -7.64
CA CYS A 940 -48.95 -25.37 -6.36
C CYS A 940 -48.48 -23.90 -6.45
N PHE A 941 -48.50 -23.29 -7.64
CA PHE A 941 -48.11 -21.90 -7.90
C PHE A 941 -49.21 -21.18 -8.71
N ASN A 942 -49.39 -19.87 -8.53
CA ASN A 942 -50.29 -19.07 -9.37
C ASN A 942 -49.68 -18.84 -10.76
N VAL A 943 -49.77 -19.84 -11.65
CA VAL A 943 -49.23 -19.77 -13.01
C VAL A 943 -50.27 -19.23 -14.00
N LYS A 944 -49.99 -18.08 -14.61
CA LYS A 944 -50.76 -17.52 -15.72
C LYS A 944 -50.23 -18.09 -17.04
N TYR A 945 -51.05 -18.91 -17.69
CA TYR A 945 -50.76 -19.63 -18.93
C TYR A 945 -51.25 -18.90 -20.19
#